data_AF-A0A850NLA7-F1
#
_entry.id   AF-A0A850NLA7-F1
#
_cell.length_a   1.000
_cell.length_b   1.000
_cell.length_c   1.000
_cell.angle_alpha   90.00
_cell.angle_beta   90.00
_cell.angle_gamma   90.00
#
_symmetry.space_group_name_H-M   'P 1'
#
loop_
_entity.id
_entity.type
_entity.pdbx_description
1 polymer ?
#
loop_
_entity_poly.entity_id
_entity_poly.type
_entity_poly.pdbx_seq_one_letter_code
_entity_poly.pdbx_strand_id
1 'polypeptide(L)'
;MENKIPFNLAFIGSGISSTFTLYHTLKKLEKKEHGGTTRIAVVEKFETFHSGIPYGERSGSTTLLITSLKNFLPEPELSEFIEWLNKNKQRLLNELEEQGGPLSLEWIQKHHYELENNQWEDLFIPRRFFGYYMDEKIGTVVQALEKQKEVSVSYIRGKVIDLAQNEGAWEIHFKEQSPIFAEKAILAIGSLPSNYLWKRKKRFKKDNFLLINDPYKPRLSKTIESIRDFAFQSKEAINVSIIGANASGLEMLYQLNDHPDIKERINHFYMISTQGLLPDSKIDHTKLKQFKTVHLDGLNKKESLKASEIAEAVYLDLDLADNIKLGASSTVGIVSQKFGALLEKLDRDELERFACHYGNQIGRRQRCAGEHYANVARILKKKKKFTHIAGRFADIIPNPSGYELVYTDQDNLPQTVEKPIHIVINCISGITLSHPNIPKLIAGLISKNRIQANESEIGIRVNNEFEGAENLHVIGPLLAGNIIGGKAVWHVEHCGRIIAFSKMLSDFLVDDSPYNFELDIIQLNQQEGIDSYKHLIKTEWNNNPYYLYEYLSHHKSDNNKIIAFNFKVNGASTIVMPMILREIEVSEKPFYDIISPYGYNGPLYEEGINKQIIKKFWELVDEWYSKNNVVSEFVRFHLNGNHQNYSGETVSTLNNVFGPLMNNFEEQWDSFVSKVRNNYRKAEKEDLTIKFYEGTAIEDHHIATFYNIYVSTMKRNGASKMLYFSLEHFEKMILNNKENFTIILVYKDDVAISTELVIHLNDCLYAYLGGTLSDYFNCRPNDYLRVEVIRWGIEKGKSHYILGGGITNGDGLYKFKKSLFPNSTDRVFYTGRKIINKTKYDELCELVCGPVNEKETGSFFPLYRMKPSS
;
A
#
# COMPACT_ATOMS: atom_id res chain seq x y z
N MET A 1 -11.67 -37.51 10.80
CA MET A 1 -11.89 -37.22 9.37
C MET A 1 -11.66 -35.73 9.09
N GLU A 2 -10.56 -35.13 9.58
CA GLU A 2 -10.24 -33.70 9.40
C GLU A 2 -9.16 -33.44 8.32
N ASN A 3 -8.57 -34.50 7.75
CA ASN A 3 -7.41 -34.44 6.84
C ASN A 3 -7.72 -34.07 5.37
N LYS A 4 -8.81 -33.35 5.07
CA LYS A 4 -9.17 -33.02 3.67
C LYS A 4 -9.54 -31.57 3.37
N ILE A 5 -9.69 -30.71 4.37
CA ILE A 5 -9.98 -29.29 4.09
C ILE A 5 -8.64 -28.56 4.01
N PRO A 6 -8.30 -27.90 2.89
CA PRO A 6 -7.07 -27.12 2.76
C PRO A 6 -7.11 -25.86 3.65
N PHE A 7 -5.94 -25.34 4.00
CA PHE A 7 -5.79 -24.01 4.57
C PHE A 7 -5.87 -22.97 3.44
N ASN A 8 -6.34 -21.76 3.74
CA ASN A 8 -6.20 -20.65 2.80
C ASN A 8 -4.75 -20.16 2.80
N LEU A 9 -4.18 -20.00 3.99
CA LEU A 9 -2.82 -19.48 4.16
C LEU A 9 -1.98 -20.42 5.02
N ALA A 10 -0.71 -20.63 4.67
CA ALA A 10 0.25 -21.32 5.51
C ALA A 10 1.56 -20.54 5.66
N PHE A 11 1.83 -20.08 6.88
CA PHE A 11 3.07 -19.41 7.27
C PHE A 11 4.13 -20.44 7.69
N ILE A 12 5.26 -20.44 6.99
CA ILE A 12 6.38 -21.35 7.23
C ILE A 12 7.50 -20.61 7.94
N GLY A 13 7.61 -20.84 9.25
CA GLY A 13 8.46 -20.10 10.19
C GLY A 13 7.64 -19.11 11.02
N SER A 14 7.96 -18.96 12.31
CA SER A 14 7.21 -18.11 13.24
C SER A 14 8.10 -17.04 13.89
N GLY A 15 8.93 -16.39 13.07
CA GLY A 15 9.68 -15.19 13.47
C GLY A 15 8.88 -13.91 13.28
N ILE A 16 9.42 -12.78 13.72
CA ILE A 16 8.76 -11.47 13.69
C ILE A 16 8.22 -11.06 12.31
N SER A 17 8.90 -11.40 11.22
CA SER A 17 8.37 -11.15 9.86
C SER A 17 7.09 -11.93 9.57
N SER A 18 7.01 -13.19 9.98
CA SER A 18 5.78 -13.98 9.90
C SER A 18 4.71 -13.41 10.83
N THR A 19 5.09 -13.04 12.05
CA THR A 19 4.18 -12.55 13.08
C THR A 19 3.50 -11.25 12.66
N PHE A 20 4.25 -10.27 12.17
CA PHE A 20 3.64 -9.02 11.68
C PHE A 20 2.82 -9.22 10.40
N THR A 21 3.24 -10.13 9.51
CA THR A 21 2.44 -10.44 8.31
C THR A 21 1.10 -11.04 8.73
N LEU A 22 1.12 -12.03 9.64
CA LEU A 22 -0.09 -12.60 10.22
C LEU A 22 -0.96 -11.54 10.92
N TYR A 23 -0.36 -10.66 11.74
CA TYR A 23 -1.09 -9.57 12.41
C TYR A 23 -1.87 -8.70 11.41
N HIS A 24 -1.19 -8.20 10.37
CA HIS A 24 -1.82 -7.33 9.39
C HIS A 24 -2.85 -8.06 8.54
N THR A 25 -2.61 -9.32 8.19
CA THR A 25 -3.59 -10.21 7.55
C THR A 25 -4.85 -10.35 8.41
N LEU A 26 -4.71 -10.66 9.70
CA LEU A 26 -5.85 -10.78 10.63
C LEU A 26 -6.62 -9.45 10.77
N LYS A 27 -5.92 -8.32 10.87
CA LYS A 27 -6.53 -6.98 10.93
C LYS A 27 -7.31 -6.59 9.68
N LYS A 28 -7.00 -7.18 8.53
CA LYS A 28 -7.77 -7.01 7.29
C LYS A 28 -8.97 -7.92 7.24
N LEU A 29 -8.81 -9.15 7.69
CA LEU A 29 -9.91 -10.10 7.82
C LEU A 29 -10.99 -9.56 8.76
N GLU A 30 -10.62 -8.90 9.86
CA GLU A 30 -11.52 -8.21 10.81
C GLU A 30 -12.45 -7.16 10.14
N LYS A 31 -12.07 -6.61 8.98
CA LYS A 31 -12.80 -5.51 8.31
C LYS A 31 -13.67 -5.96 7.13
N LYS A 32 -13.62 -7.23 6.74
CA LYS A 32 -14.25 -7.73 5.50
C LYS A 32 -15.43 -8.64 5.88
N GLU A 33 -16.59 -8.42 5.29
CA GLU A 33 -17.72 -9.36 5.41
C GLU A 33 -17.39 -10.62 4.61
N HIS A 34 -17.17 -11.75 5.30
CA HIS A 34 -16.78 -13.01 4.66
C HIS A 34 -17.97 -13.97 4.54
N GLY A 35 -18.01 -14.71 3.42
CA GLY A 35 -18.94 -15.83 3.21
C GLY A 35 -18.51 -17.16 3.87
N GLY A 36 -17.44 -17.17 4.67
CA GLY A 36 -16.90 -18.37 5.33
C GLY A 36 -15.69 -18.10 6.24
N THR A 37 -15.23 -19.13 6.96
CA THR A 37 -14.08 -19.05 7.89
C THR A 37 -12.75 -19.19 7.14
N THR A 38 -11.87 -18.20 7.26
CA THR A 38 -10.50 -18.28 6.72
C THR A 38 -9.63 -19.17 7.60
N ARG A 39 -9.01 -20.21 7.03
CA ARG A 39 -8.17 -21.17 7.76
C ARG A 39 -6.69 -20.87 7.54
N ILE A 40 -5.96 -20.62 8.62
CA ILE A 40 -4.56 -20.23 8.59
C ILE A 40 -3.72 -21.25 9.36
N ALA A 41 -2.64 -21.75 8.76
CA ALA A 41 -1.62 -22.55 9.44
C ALA A 41 -0.39 -21.69 9.76
N VAL A 42 0.14 -21.80 10.98
CA VAL A 42 1.43 -21.23 11.37
C VAL A 42 2.35 -22.37 11.76
N VAL A 43 3.43 -22.56 11.01
CA VAL A 43 4.32 -23.71 11.14
C VAL A 43 5.65 -23.29 11.75
N GLU A 44 6.05 -23.90 12.87
CA GLU A 44 7.35 -23.67 13.51
C GLU A 44 7.99 -25.00 13.95
N LYS A 45 9.31 -25.14 13.76
CA LYS A 45 10.03 -26.34 14.21
C LYS A 45 10.38 -26.29 15.69
N PHE A 46 10.47 -25.09 16.26
CA PHE A 46 10.69 -24.86 17.67
C PHE A 46 9.36 -24.92 18.46
N GLU A 47 9.44 -24.94 19.79
CA GLU A 47 8.27 -25.10 20.66
C GLU A 47 7.46 -23.81 20.87
N THR A 48 8.13 -22.65 20.82
CA THR A 48 7.48 -21.34 20.95
C THR A 48 7.24 -20.70 19.59
N PHE A 49 6.07 -20.09 19.42
CA PHE A 49 5.70 -19.32 18.23
C PHE A 49 6.00 -17.83 18.43
N HIS A 50 5.80 -17.05 17.37
CA HIS A 50 5.78 -15.59 17.25
C HIS A 50 7.07 -14.79 17.55
N SER A 51 8.01 -15.39 18.28
CA SER A 51 9.16 -14.70 18.86
C SER A 51 10.46 -14.92 18.08
N GLY A 52 10.50 -15.91 17.19
CA GLY A 52 11.71 -16.28 16.44
C GLY A 52 12.90 -16.62 17.34
N ILE A 53 14.13 -16.46 16.81
CA ILE A 53 15.35 -16.66 17.60
C ILE A 53 15.60 -15.49 18.56
N PRO A 54 15.60 -14.23 18.09
CA PRO A 54 16.10 -13.14 18.91
C PRO A 54 15.18 -12.86 20.10
N TYR A 55 13.87 -12.85 19.89
CA TYR A 55 12.92 -12.35 20.88
C TYR A 55 12.31 -13.45 21.75
N GLY A 56 12.64 -14.72 21.49
CA GLY A 56 12.11 -15.89 22.20
C GLY A 56 13.14 -16.59 23.09
N GLU A 57 12.80 -17.80 23.55
CA GLU A 57 13.63 -18.58 24.50
C GLU A 57 14.91 -19.17 23.91
N ARG A 58 15.06 -19.12 22.58
CA ARG A 58 16.32 -19.48 21.92
C ARG A 58 17.40 -18.42 22.22
N SER A 59 16.93 -17.21 22.49
CA SER A 59 17.49 -16.05 23.21
C SER A 59 18.23 -16.31 24.52
N GLY A 60 19.19 -15.46 24.90
CA GLY A 60 19.40 -15.15 26.32
C GLY A 60 18.29 -14.23 26.80
N SER A 61 17.69 -14.53 27.95
CA SER A 61 16.56 -13.77 28.50
C SER A 61 16.91 -12.33 28.87
N THR A 62 18.18 -12.06 29.15
CA THR A 62 18.70 -10.74 29.53
C THR A 62 19.32 -9.97 28.36
N THR A 63 19.21 -10.51 27.15
CA THR A 63 19.86 -9.89 25.97
C THR A 63 19.16 -8.61 25.59
N LEU A 64 19.91 -7.52 25.62
CA LEU A 64 19.40 -6.19 25.26
C LEU A 64 19.34 -6.00 23.73
N LEU A 65 18.46 -5.11 23.28
CA LEU A 65 18.45 -4.63 21.90
C LEU A 65 19.82 -4.05 21.51
N ILE A 66 20.14 -4.08 20.22
CA ILE A 66 21.37 -3.48 19.68
C ILE A 66 21.21 -1.99 19.32
N THR A 67 19.98 -1.49 19.31
CA THR A 67 19.59 -0.08 19.12
C THR A 67 18.68 0.34 20.26
N SER A 68 18.52 1.65 20.48
CA SER A 68 17.49 2.16 21.40
C SER A 68 16.09 1.82 20.90
N LEU A 69 15.11 1.83 21.80
CA LEU A 69 13.73 1.44 21.48
C LEU A 69 13.12 2.29 20.35
N LYS A 70 13.32 3.61 20.37
CA LYS A 70 12.82 4.52 19.33
C LYS A 70 13.41 4.27 17.94
N ASN A 71 14.61 3.71 17.88
CA ASN A 71 15.26 3.34 16.62
C ASN A 71 14.92 1.90 16.20
N PHE A 72 14.38 1.10 17.12
CA PHE A 72 13.96 -0.27 16.88
C PHE A 72 12.56 -0.33 16.25
N LEU A 73 11.60 0.44 16.74
CA LEU A 73 10.22 0.46 16.27
C LEU A 73 9.80 1.82 15.70
N PRO A 74 9.08 1.86 14.56
CA PRO A 74 8.41 3.06 14.08
C PRO A 74 7.06 3.27 14.80
N GLU A 75 6.48 4.47 14.67
CA GLU A 75 5.08 4.72 15.06
C GLU A 75 4.08 4.05 14.09
N PRO A 76 2.88 3.64 14.56
CA PRO A 76 2.37 3.73 15.94
C PRO A 76 2.86 2.60 16.87
N GLU A 77 3.59 1.62 16.34
CA GLU A 77 4.00 0.41 17.06
C GLU A 77 4.86 0.71 18.30
N LEU A 78 5.70 1.75 18.21
CA LEU A 78 6.50 2.26 19.33
C LEU A 78 5.61 2.68 20.50
N SER A 79 4.64 3.56 20.26
CA SER A 79 3.72 4.04 21.29
C SER A 79 2.91 2.90 21.92
N GLU A 80 2.38 1.97 21.10
CA GLU A 80 1.62 0.82 21.58
C GLU A 80 2.46 -0.11 22.47
N PHE A 81 3.71 -0.36 22.09
CA PHE A 81 4.59 -1.19 22.89
C PHE A 81 5.02 -0.50 24.19
N ILE A 82 5.25 0.81 24.18
CA ILE A 82 5.51 1.59 25.42
C ILE A 82 4.33 1.50 26.38
N GLU A 83 3.10 1.61 25.88
CA GLU A 83 1.91 1.45 26.71
C GLU A 83 1.86 0.05 27.34
N TRP A 84 2.16 -0.99 26.56
CA TRP A 84 2.24 -2.36 27.07
C TRP A 84 3.37 -2.56 28.09
N LEU A 85 4.55 -1.97 27.86
CA LEU A 85 5.68 -2.00 28.79
C LEU A 85 5.28 -1.37 30.14
N ASN A 86 4.58 -0.24 30.12
CA ASN A 86 4.13 0.44 31.34
C ASN A 86 3.18 -0.45 32.16
N LYS A 87 2.26 -1.15 31.49
CA LYS A 87 1.33 -2.09 32.14
C LYS A 87 2.04 -3.32 32.73
N ASN A 88 3.13 -3.76 32.12
CA ASN A 88 3.85 -4.99 32.49
C ASN A 88 5.15 -4.75 33.28
N LYS A 89 5.52 -3.50 33.54
CA LYS A 89 6.84 -3.07 34.03
C LYS A 89 7.35 -3.89 35.22
N GLN A 90 6.55 -4.01 36.28
CA GLN A 90 6.98 -4.69 37.50
C GLN A 90 7.33 -6.16 37.25
N ARG A 91 6.47 -6.88 36.51
CA ARG A 91 6.70 -8.30 36.18
C ARG A 91 7.98 -8.46 35.35
N LEU A 92 8.16 -7.61 34.34
CA LEU A 92 9.30 -7.66 33.42
C LEU A 92 10.63 -7.39 34.12
N LEU A 93 10.67 -6.39 35.02
CA LEU A 93 11.86 -6.06 35.79
C LEU A 93 12.19 -7.14 36.82
N ASN A 94 11.20 -7.67 37.54
CA ASN A 94 11.42 -8.79 38.46
C ASN A 94 11.99 -10.02 37.74
N GLU A 95 11.43 -10.39 36.57
CA GLU A 95 11.97 -11.49 35.75
C GLU A 95 13.42 -11.22 35.30
N LEU A 96 13.76 -9.97 34.98
CA LEU A 96 15.12 -9.58 34.60
C LEU A 96 16.09 -9.66 35.78
N GLU A 97 15.67 -9.25 36.98
CA GLU A 97 16.47 -9.37 38.21
C GLU A 97 16.73 -10.82 38.59
N GLU A 98 15.71 -11.68 38.50
CA GLU A 98 15.83 -13.11 38.84
C GLU A 98 16.72 -13.88 37.86
N GLN A 99 16.64 -13.56 36.57
CA GLN A 99 17.35 -14.29 35.52
C GLN A 99 18.70 -13.67 35.16
N GLY A 100 18.90 -12.40 35.50
CA GLY A 100 20.07 -11.61 35.15
C GLY A 100 21.24 -11.76 36.11
N GLY A 101 22.42 -11.47 35.59
CA GLY A 101 23.63 -11.35 36.38
C GLY A 101 24.01 -9.90 36.69
N PRO A 102 25.28 -9.66 37.11
CA PRO A 102 25.72 -8.33 37.53
C PRO A 102 25.57 -7.22 36.48
N LEU A 103 25.73 -7.52 35.18
CA LEU A 103 25.54 -6.53 34.11
C LEU A 103 24.07 -6.18 33.93
N SER A 104 23.18 -7.18 34.07
CA SER A 104 21.73 -6.97 34.01
C SER A 104 21.24 -6.13 35.19
N LEU A 105 21.75 -6.38 36.40
CA LEU A 105 21.46 -5.58 37.59
C LEU A 105 22.05 -4.16 37.48
N GLU A 106 23.27 -4.02 36.96
CA GLU A 106 23.89 -2.71 36.67
C GLU A 106 23.03 -1.91 35.68
N TRP A 107 22.45 -2.57 34.67
CA TRP A 107 21.55 -1.91 33.71
C TRP A 107 20.30 -1.36 34.40
N ILE A 108 19.65 -2.14 35.27
CA ILE A 108 18.47 -1.68 36.04
C ILE A 108 18.84 -0.49 36.91
N GLN A 109 19.94 -0.58 37.66
CA GLN A 109 20.41 0.50 38.54
C GLN A 109 20.75 1.77 37.76
N LYS A 110 21.46 1.63 36.63
CA LYS A 110 21.87 2.75 35.78
C LYS A 110 20.66 3.52 35.22
N HIS A 111 19.58 2.82 34.91
CA HIS A 111 18.39 3.37 34.25
C HIS A 111 17.18 3.50 35.19
N HIS A 112 17.40 3.47 36.51
CA HIS A 112 16.34 3.52 37.51
C HIS A 112 15.40 4.71 37.33
N TYR A 113 15.95 5.90 37.09
CA TYR A 113 15.17 7.12 36.89
C TYR A 113 14.26 7.02 35.66
N GLU A 114 14.80 6.58 34.52
CA GLU A 114 14.04 6.40 33.29
C GLU A 114 12.93 5.35 33.45
N LEU A 115 13.24 4.23 34.13
CA LEU A 115 12.28 3.15 34.41
C LEU A 115 11.13 3.60 35.33
N GLU A 116 11.42 4.38 36.38
CA GLU A 116 10.38 4.94 37.26
C GLU A 116 9.45 5.90 36.50
N ASN A 117 10.01 6.74 35.64
CA ASN A 117 9.28 7.76 34.89
C ASN A 117 8.73 7.28 33.53
N ASN A 118 8.77 5.97 33.25
CA ASN A 118 8.28 5.36 32.00
C ASN A 118 8.96 5.91 30.72
N GLN A 119 10.22 6.32 30.81
CA GLN A 119 11.01 6.88 29.71
C GLN A 119 11.78 5.77 28.97
N TRP A 120 11.08 5.03 28.12
CA TRP A 120 11.65 3.83 27.46
C TRP A 120 12.40 4.11 26.16
N GLU A 121 12.12 5.23 25.48
CA GLU A 121 12.50 5.48 24.08
C GLU A 121 14.00 5.36 23.80
N ASP A 122 14.83 5.88 24.71
CA ASP A 122 16.29 5.88 24.59
C ASP A 122 16.94 4.63 25.20
N LEU A 123 16.16 3.76 25.84
CA LEU A 123 16.67 2.56 26.48
C LEU A 123 16.89 1.44 25.46
N PHE A 124 17.94 0.68 25.71
CA PHE A 124 18.21 -0.59 25.02
C PHE A 124 17.64 -1.69 25.89
N ILE A 125 16.34 -1.95 25.76
CA ILE A 125 15.62 -2.88 26.64
C ILE A 125 15.94 -4.35 26.32
N PRO A 126 15.70 -5.30 27.25
CA PRO A 126 15.72 -6.72 26.94
C PRO A 126 14.80 -7.07 25.77
N ARG A 127 15.36 -7.67 24.73
CA ARG A 127 14.63 -7.98 23.49
C ARG A 127 13.50 -9.01 23.71
N ARG A 128 13.57 -9.81 24.78
CA ARG A 128 12.50 -10.75 25.15
C ARG A 128 11.19 -10.03 25.53
N PHE A 129 11.25 -8.81 26.04
CA PHE A 129 10.06 -8.02 26.35
C PHE A 129 9.21 -7.79 25.10
N PHE A 130 9.86 -7.54 23.96
CA PHE A 130 9.19 -7.42 22.67
C PHE A 130 8.58 -8.74 22.20
N GLY A 131 9.24 -9.86 22.48
CA GLY A 131 8.70 -11.20 22.20
C GLY A 131 7.39 -11.47 22.95
N TYR A 132 7.32 -11.13 24.23
CA TYR A 132 6.11 -11.25 25.04
C TYR A 132 4.98 -10.35 24.51
N TYR A 133 5.30 -9.10 24.18
CA TYR A 133 4.33 -8.17 23.60
C TYR A 133 3.73 -8.71 22.30
N MET A 134 4.56 -9.23 21.39
CA MET A 134 4.09 -9.76 20.11
C MET A 134 3.24 -11.03 20.26
N ASP A 135 3.59 -11.90 21.20
CA ASP A 135 2.82 -13.10 21.51
C ASP A 135 1.42 -12.74 22.05
N GLU A 136 1.35 -11.80 23.00
CA GLU A 136 0.09 -11.30 23.55
C GLU A 136 -0.75 -10.57 22.49
N LYS A 137 -0.12 -9.67 21.71
CA LYS A 137 -0.79 -8.88 20.67
C LYS A 137 -1.45 -9.75 19.61
N ILE A 138 -0.76 -10.79 19.12
CA ILE A 138 -1.35 -11.75 18.18
C ILE A 138 -2.42 -12.58 18.86
N GLY A 139 -2.14 -13.10 20.06
CA GLY A 139 -3.07 -13.94 20.81
C GLY A 139 -4.43 -13.28 21.00
N THR A 140 -4.45 -11.99 21.37
CA THR A 140 -5.69 -11.22 21.53
C THR A 140 -6.48 -11.12 20.22
N VAL A 141 -5.83 -10.81 19.09
CA VAL A 141 -6.51 -10.68 17.80
C VAL A 141 -7.04 -12.02 17.30
N VAL A 142 -6.25 -13.09 17.42
CA VAL A 142 -6.66 -14.44 17.03
C VAL A 142 -7.88 -14.89 17.84
N GLN A 143 -7.84 -14.74 19.17
CA GLN A 143 -8.96 -15.12 20.04
C GLN A 143 -10.25 -14.36 19.70
N ALA A 144 -10.15 -13.06 19.38
CA ALA A 144 -11.30 -12.25 19.00
C ALA A 144 -11.96 -12.75 17.70
N LEU A 145 -11.16 -13.01 16.66
CA LEU A 145 -11.66 -13.44 15.34
C LEU A 145 -12.15 -14.90 15.34
N GLU A 146 -11.50 -15.79 16.10
CA GLU A 146 -11.97 -17.16 16.26
C GLU A 146 -13.33 -17.23 16.98
N LYS A 147 -13.56 -16.34 17.96
CA LYS A 147 -14.86 -16.21 18.63
C LYS A 147 -15.96 -15.76 17.68
N GLN A 148 -15.64 -14.93 16.70
CA GLN A 148 -16.55 -14.47 15.64
C GLN A 148 -16.72 -15.50 14.50
N LYS A 149 -15.95 -16.60 14.52
CA LYS A 149 -15.90 -17.65 13.47
C LYS A 149 -15.44 -17.14 12.10
N GLU A 150 -14.78 -15.98 12.05
CA GLU A 150 -14.25 -15.40 10.82
C GLU A 150 -12.93 -16.06 10.40
N VAL A 151 -12.13 -16.46 11.38
CA VAL A 151 -10.80 -17.07 11.18
C VAL A 151 -10.65 -18.31 12.06
N SER A 152 -9.81 -19.26 11.62
CA SER A 152 -9.29 -20.35 12.44
C SER A 152 -7.78 -20.45 12.25
N VAL A 153 -7.00 -20.33 13.33
CA VAL A 153 -5.54 -20.37 13.29
C VAL A 153 -5.01 -21.66 13.93
N SER A 154 -4.31 -22.46 13.13
CA SER A 154 -3.69 -23.72 13.57
C SER A 154 -2.19 -23.55 13.75
N TYR A 155 -1.71 -23.70 14.99
CA TYR A 155 -0.28 -23.72 15.32
C TYR A 155 0.29 -25.12 15.19
N ILE A 156 1.14 -25.34 14.18
CA ILE A 156 1.66 -26.66 13.82
C ILE A 156 3.16 -26.72 14.14
N ARG A 157 3.52 -27.57 15.10
CA ARG A 157 4.92 -27.82 15.42
C ARG A 157 5.51 -28.83 14.43
N GLY A 158 6.37 -28.38 13.52
CA GLY A 158 6.95 -29.26 12.52
C GLY A 158 8.12 -28.63 11.75
N LYS A 159 9.07 -29.49 11.34
CA LYS A 159 10.14 -29.07 10.43
C LYS A 159 9.72 -29.34 8.99
N VAL A 160 9.35 -28.29 8.27
CA VAL A 160 9.14 -28.34 6.82
C VAL A 160 10.47 -28.64 6.12
N ILE A 161 10.43 -29.59 5.18
CA ILE A 161 11.61 -30.05 4.43
C ILE A 161 11.45 -29.89 2.92
N ASP A 162 10.24 -29.76 2.42
CA ASP A 162 9.94 -29.63 0.99
C ASP A 162 8.55 -28.99 0.78
N LEU A 163 8.35 -28.42 -0.39
CA LEU A 163 7.04 -27.95 -0.89
C LEU A 163 6.80 -28.54 -2.28
N ALA A 164 5.57 -28.96 -2.53
CA ALA A 164 5.11 -29.40 -3.84
C ALA A 164 3.83 -28.64 -4.21
N GLN A 165 3.56 -28.49 -5.50
CA GLN A 165 2.34 -27.87 -5.98
C GLN A 165 1.41 -28.99 -6.49
N ASN A 166 0.16 -28.99 -6.04
CA ASN A 166 -0.85 -29.96 -6.42
C ASN A 166 -2.21 -29.26 -6.60
N GLU A 167 -2.85 -29.39 -7.77
CA GLU A 167 -4.17 -28.81 -8.06
C GLU A 167 -4.31 -27.30 -7.72
N GLY A 168 -3.26 -26.52 -7.91
CA GLY A 168 -3.25 -25.07 -7.61
C GLY A 168 -2.96 -24.71 -6.14
N ALA A 169 -2.82 -25.70 -5.25
CA ALA A 169 -2.44 -25.51 -3.86
C ALA A 169 -1.00 -26.00 -3.57
N TRP A 170 -0.43 -25.50 -2.49
CA TRP A 170 0.86 -25.92 -1.95
C TRP A 170 0.70 -27.06 -0.94
N GLU A 171 1.31 -28.21 -1.24
CA GLU A 171 1.50 -29.31 -0.32
C GLU A 171 2.80 -29.12 0.48
N ILE A 172 2.66 -29.01 1.79
CA ILE A 172 3.73 -28.67 2.73
C ILE A 172 4.21 -29.95 3.42
N HIS A 173 5.42 -30.39 3.10
CA HIS A 173 5.97 -31.67 3.56
C HIS A 173 6.84 -31.51 4.80
N PHE A 174 6.54 -32.29 5.83
CA PHE A 174 7.28 -32.31 7.09
C PHE A 174 8.25 -33.49 7.16
N LYS A 175 9.26 -33.38 8.03
CA LYS A 175 10.23 -34.46 8.26
C LYS A 175 9.60 -35.73 8.85
N GLU A 176 8.63 -35.58 9.76
CA GLU A 176 8.14 -36.66 10.64
C GLU A 176 6.60 -36.63 10.79
N GLN A 177 5.88 -35.95 9.90
CA GLN A 177 4.43 -35.75 9.97
C GLN A 177 3.80 -35.75 8.57
N SER A 178 2.51 -36.04 8.48
CA SER A 178 1.74 -35.96 7.23
C SER A 178 1.74 -34.53 6.66
N PRO A 179 1.70 -34.39 5.32
CA PRO A 179 1.64 -33.08 4.70
C PRO A 179 0.32 -32.35 5.00
N ILE A 180 0.36 -31.03 4.91
CA ILE A 180 -0.83 -30.16 4.89
C ILE A 180 -0.92 -29.45 3.55
N PHE A 181 -2.11 -28.96 3.20
CA PHE A 181 -2.37 -28.27 1.94
C PHE A 181 -2.78 -26.83 2.23
N ALA A 182 -2.25 -25.88 1.45
CA ALA A 182 -2.63 -24.47 1.55
C ALA A 182 -2.73 -23.81 0.18
N GLU A 183 -3.71 -22.93 -0.04
CA GLU A 183 -3.83 -22.16 -1.30
C GLU A 183 -2.60 -21.27 -1.50
N LYS A 184 -2.26 -20.46 -0.49
CA LYS A 184 -1.05 -19.63 -0.47
C LYS A 184 -0.08 -20.07 0.62
N ALA A 185 1.20 -20.16 0.27
CA ALA A 185 2.29 -20.46 1.19
C ALA A 185 3.18 -19.22 1.41
N ILE A 186 3.52 -18.92 2.65
CA ILE A 186 4.34 -17.77 3.03
C ILE A 186 5.65 -18.29 3.65
N LEU A 187 6.75 -18.16 2.93
CA LEU A 187 8.09 -18.57 3.36
C LEU A 187 8.74 -17.48 4.22
N ALA A 188 8.74 -17.68 5.54
CA ALA A 188 9.20 -16.72 6.55
C ALA A 188 10.26 -17.33 7.50
N ILE A 189 11.24 -18.05 6.94
CA ILE A 189 12.16 -18.90 7.72
C ILE A 189 13.36 -18.17 8.35
N GLY A 190 13.47 -16.85 8.15
CA GLY A 190 14.59 -16.04 8.63
C GLY A 190 15.86 -16.16 7.78
N SER A 191 16.98 -15.64 8.30
CA SER A 191 18.29 -15.68 7.64
C SER A 191 18.81 -17.12 7.49
N LEU A 192 19.59 -17.36 6.44
CA LEU A 192 20.25 -18.66 6.23
C LEU A 192 21.19 -18.99 7.42
N PRO A 193 21.32 -20.28 7.78
CA PRO A 193 22.14 -20.68 8.92
C PRO A 193 23.63 -20.41 8.66
N SER A 194 24.41 -20.17 9.72
CA SER A 194 25.87 -20.06 9.61
C SER A 194 26.51 -21.41 9.30
N ASN A 195 27.63 -21.39 8.56
CA ASN A 195 28.45 -22.59 8.33
C ASN A 195 29.10 -23.04 9.64
N TYR A 196 29.39 -24.33 9.77
CA TYR A 196 30.15 -24.85 10.91
C TYR A 196 31.64 -24.64 10.68
N LEU A 197 32.33 -24.08 11.69
CA LEU A 197 33.75 -23.75 11.62
C LEU A 197 34.60 -25.01 11.49
N TRP A 198 34.34 -25.98 12.36
CA TRP A 198 35.19 -27.15 12.49
C TRP A 198 34.38 -28.34 12.99
N LYS A 199 34.62 -29.52 12.39
CA LYS A 199 33.82 -30.75 12.56
C LYS A 199 32.31 -30.51 12.25
N ARG A 200 31.67 -31.38 11.46
CA ARG A 200 30.24 -31.22 11.09
C ARG A 200 29.26 -31.55 12.24
N LYS A 201 29.48 -31.00 13.45
CA LYS A 201 28.69 -31.20 14.66
C LYS A 201 28.31 -29.86 15.29
N LYS A 202 27.09 -29.75 15.84
CA LYS A 202 26.61 -28.54 16.54
C LYS A 202 27.52 -28.13 17.70
N ARG A 203 27.98 -29.13 18.45
CA ARG A 203 28.93 -28.99 19.56
C ARG A 203 29.94 -30.12 19.48
N PHE A 204 31.16 -29.84 19.92
CA PHE A 204 32.22 -30.84 20.04
C PHE A 204 32.99 -30.59 21.33
N LYS A 205 33.15 -31.62 22.15
CA LYS A 205 33.93 -31.58 23.39
C LYS A 205 34.92 -32.74 23.39
N LYS A 206 36.21 -32.44 23.57
CA LYS A 206 37.29 -33.44 23.67
C LYS A 206 38.54 -32.79 24.27
N ASP A 207 39.34 -33.53 25.03
CA ASP A 207 40.71 -33.15 25.42
C ASP A 207 40.85 -31.69 25.92
N ASN A 208 40.08 -31.28 26.93
CA ASN A 208 40.03 -29.90 27.46
C ASN A 208 39.68 -28.81 26.41
N PHE A 209 38.82 -29.14 25.45
CA PHE A 209 38.34 -28.22 24.44
C PHE A 209 36.83 -28.34 24.20
N LEU A 210 36.18 -27.21 23.97
CA LEU A 210 34.76 -27.07 23.66
C LEU A 210 34.56 -26.16 22.44
N LEU A 211 34.02 -26.74 21.36
CA LEU A 211 33.54 -25.99 20.21
C LEU A 211 32.01 -25.91 20.21
N ILE A 212 31.50 -24.70 20.01
CA ILE A 212 30.09 -24.38 19.85
C ILE A 212 29.90 -23.79 18.45
N ASN A 213 29.41 -24.60 17.51
CA ASN A 213 29.17 -24.17 16.14
C ASN A 213 27.84 -23.40 15.96
N ASP A 214 26.92 -23.49 16.92
CA ASP A 214 25.64 -22.77 16.92
C ASP A 214 25.24 -22.45 18.38
N PRO A 215 25.37 -21.17 18.82
CA PRO A 215 25.09 -20.79 20.21
C PRO A 215 23.59 -20.87 20.56
N TYR A 216 22.71 -20.88 19.57
CA TYR A 216 21.25 -20.86 19.76
C TYR A 216 20.59 -22.24 19.59
N LYS A 217 21.37 -23.32 19.53
CA LYS A 217 20.87 -24.71 19.46
C LYS A 217 21.33 -25.57 20.65
N PRO A 218 20.39 -26.21 21.39
CA PRO A 218 18.93 -26.10 21.24
C PRO A 218 18.38 -24.72 21.65
N ARG A 219 19.04 -24.05 22.60
CA ARG A 219 18.76 -22.67 23.07
C ARG A 219 20.01 -22.11 23.76
N LEU A 220 20.11 -20.78 23.90
CA LEU A 220 21.32 -20.14 24.46
C LEU A 220 21.60 -20.53 25.91
N SER A 221 20.57 -20.65 26.76
CA SER A 221 20.74 -21.05 28.16
C SER A 221 21.46 -22.40 28.31
N LYS A 222 21.16 -23.37 27.43
CA LYS A 222 21.87 -24.66 27.37
C LYS A 222 23.30 -24.55 26.83
N THR A 223 23.61 -23.53 26.05
CA THR A 223 25.00 -23.22 25.64
C THR A 223 25.79 -22.68 26.82
N ILE A 224 25.22 -21.73 27.56
CA ILE A 224 25.83 -21.17 28.77
C ILE A 224 26.06 -22.26 29.82
N GLU A 225 25.09 -23.14 30.06
CA GLU A 225 25.25 -24.30 30.98
C GLU A 225 26.42 -25.20 30.56
N SER A 226 26.55 -25.54 29.27
CA SER A 226 27.69 -26.34 28.80
C SER A 226 29.04 -25.63 28.97
N ILE A 227 29.07 -24.30 28.82
CA ILE A 227 30.28 -23.50 29.05
C ILE A 227 30.61 -23.48 30.55
N ARG A 228 29.61 -23.31 31.42
CA ARG A 228 29.74 -23.37 32.88
C ARG A 228 30.30 -24.71 33.34
N ASP A 229 29.72 -25.82 32.88
CA ASP A 229 30.18 -27.17 33.23
C ASP A 229 31.62 -27.40 32.78
N PHE A 230 31.96 -26.94 31.57
CA PHE A 230 33.33 -27.00 31.06
C PHE A 230 34.27 -26.13 31.90
N ALA A 231 33.86 -24.91 32.26
CA ALA A 231 34.64 -23.99 33.05
C ALA A 231 34.93 -24.51 34.46
N PHE A 232 33.96 -25.17 35.07
CA PHE A 232 34.10 -25.81 36.37
C PHE A 232 35.05 -27.00 36.34
N GLN A 233 34.95 -27.84 35.29
CA GLN A 233 35.77 -29.05 35.13
C GLN A 233 37.23 -28.76 34.73
N SER A 234 37.49 -27.63 34.09
CA SER A 234 38.85 -27.24 33.72
C SER A 234 39.73 -27.10 34.97
N LYS A 235 40.96 -27.61 34.93
CA LYS A 235 41.96 -27.40 36.00
C LYS A 235 42.77 -26.11 35.79
N GLU A 236 42.65 -25.51 34.61
CA GLU A 236 43.43 -24.35 34.18
C GLU A 236 42.50 -23.18 33.83
N ALA A 237 43.09 -21.98 33.74
CA ALA A 237 42.38 -20.80 33.33
C ALA A 237 42.08 -20.83 31.81
N ILE A 238 40.88 -20.41 31.42
CA ILE A 238 40.34 -20.68 30.09
C ILE A 238 40.55 -19.50 29.15
N ASN A 239 40.99 -19.79 27.93
CA ASN A 239 40.99 -18.82 26.83
C ASN A 239 39.83 -19.12 25.88
N VAL A 240 39.00 -18.12 25.62
CA VAL A 240 37.79 -18.23 24.79
C VAL A 240 38.00 -17.47 23.48
N SER A 241 37.69 -18.09 22.36
CA SER A 241 37.63 -17.43 21.06
C SER A 241 36.19 -17.30 20.55
N ILE A 242 35.79 -16.07 20.20
CA ILE A 242 34.51 -15.76 19.58
C ILE A 242 34.78 -15.37 18.13
N ILE A 243 34.21 -16.12 17.18
CA ILE A 243 34.43 -15.91 15.75
C ILE A 243 33.27 -15.10 15.19
N GLY A 244 33.51 -13.82 14.96
CA GLY A 244 32.52 -12.84 14.52
C GLY A 244 32.28 -11.74 15.56
N ALA A 245 32.10 -10.52 15.06
CA ALA A 245 31.79 -9.32 15.86
C ALA A 245 30.41 -8.73 15.48
N ASN A 246 29.46 -9.59 15.13
CA ASN A 246 28.05 -9.22 14.90
C ASN A 246 27.24 -9.30 16.20
N ALA A 247 25.92 -9.13 16.11
CA ALA A 247 25.02 -9.20 17.27
C ALA A 247 25.22 -10.47 18.12
N SER A 248 25.40 -11.63 17.49
CA SER A 248 25.65 -12.90 18.21
C SER A 248 26.99 -12.91 18.94
N GLY A 249 28.06 -12.38 18.33
CA GLY A 249 29.37 -12.29 18.98
C GLY A 249 29.36 -11.36 20.19
N LEU A 250 28.64 -10.23 20.09
CA LEU A 250 28.45 -9.30 21.21
C LEU A 250 27.59 -9.89 22.32
N GLU A 251 26.49 -10.59 21.97
CA GLU A 251 25.63 -11.30 22.92
C GLU A 251 26.44 -12.34 23.69
N MET A 252 27.26 -13.15 23.01
CA MET A 252 28.10 -14.15 23.69
C MET A 252 29.12 -13.50 24.62
N LEU A 253 29.79 -12.42 24.19
CA LEU A 253 30.74 -11.72 25.06
C LEU A 253 30.05 -11.15 26.31
N TYR A 254 28.85 -10.58 26.15
CA TYR A 254 28.04 -10.05 27.24
C TYR A 254 27.61 -11.15 28.21
N GLN A 255 26.97 -12.21 27.70
CA GLN A 255 26.44 -13.30 28.53
C GLN A 255 27.55 -13.99 29.34
N LEU A 256 28.72 -14.24 28.76
CA LEU A 256 29.85 -14.84 29.49
C LEU A 256 30.43 -13.93 30.58
N ASN A 257 30.18 -12.61 30.51
CA ASN A 257 30.59 -11.65 31.53
C ASN A 257 29.47 -11.30 32.52
N ASP A 258 28.23 -11.68 32.20
CA ASP A 258 27.06 -11.59 33.08
C ASP A 258 26.93 -12.83 33.98
N HIS A 259 27.70 -13.90 33.75
CA HIS A 259 27.74 -15.09 34.62
C HIS A 259 29.05 -15.12 35.44
N PRO A 260 29.05 -14.74 36.73
CA PRO A 260 30.28 -14.62 37.54
C PRO A 260 31.10 -15.91 37.61
N ASP A 261 30.41 -17.02 37.80
CA ASP A 261 30.94 -18.38 37.86
C ASP A 261 31.68 -18.81 36.58
N ILE A 262 31.28 -18.27 35.42
CA ILE A 262 31.98 -18.46 34.16
C ILE A 262 33.11 -17.44 34.02
N LYS A 263 32.81 -16.16 34.24
CA LYS A 263 33.70 -15.01 34.05
C LYS A 263 35.00 -15.14 34.84
N GLU A 264 34.92 -15.61 36.09
CA GLU A 264 36.07 -15.78 36.97
C GLU A 264 37.06 -16.83 36.46
N ARG A 265 36.58 -17.83 35.72
CA ARG A 265 37.40 -18.90 35.13
C ARG A 265 38.05 -18.50 33.81
N ILE A 266 37.62 -17.40 33.19
CA ILE A 266 38.15 -16.92 31.91
C ILE A 266 39.39 -16.04 32.14
N ASN A 267 40.49 -16.50 31.55
CA ASN A 267 41.75 -15.77 31.49
C ASN A 267 41.72 -14.69 30.41
N HIS A 268 41.36 -15.07 29.18
CA HIS A 268 41.44 -14.18 28.01
C HIS A 268 40.34 -14.46 26.99
N PHE A 269 39.87 -13.39 26.34
CA PHE A 269 38.97 -13.44 25.20
C PHE A 269 39.70 -13.04 23.91
N TYR A 270 39.54 -13.84 22.86
CA TYR A 270 39.96 -13.53 21.51
C TYR A 270 38.71 -13.35 20.64
N MET A 271 38.50 -12.16 20.09
CA MET A 271 37.44 -11.96 19.09
C MET A 271 38.09 -11.84 17.72
N ILE A 272 37.63 -12.63 16.75
CA ILE A 272 38.18 -12.63 15.38
C ILE A 272 37.10 -12.14 14.43
N SER A 273 37.38 -11.07 13.70
CA SER A 273 36.47 -10.57 12.66
C SER A 273 37.26 -9.94 11.52
N THR A 274 36.66 -9.85 10.33
CA THR A 274 37.33 -9.39 9.10
C THR A 274 38.09 -8.07 9.27
N GLN A 275 37.54 -7.12 10.02
CA GLN A 275 38.14 -5.79 10.21
C GLN A 275 38.85 -5.62 11.56
N GLY A 276 38.71 -6.57 12.49
CA GLY A 276 39.28 -6.41 13.85
C GLY A 276 38.66 -5.27 14.65
N LEU A 277 37.45 -4.82 14.27
CA LEU A 277 36.73 -3.70 14.89
C LEU A 277 35.42 -4.18 15.52
N LEU A 278 35.11 -3.63 16.70
CA LEU A 278 33.81 -3.75 17.33
C LEU A 278 32.84 -2.72 16.72
N PRO A 279 31.53 -3.01 16.69
CA PRO A 279 30.54 -2.01 16.36
C PRO A 279 30.66 -0.77 17.26
N ASP A 280 30.54 0.41 16.65
CA ASP A 280 30.66 1.68 17.37
C ASP A 280 29.42 1.93 18.24
N SER A 281 29.58 2.69 19.32
CA SER A 281 28.50 2.85 20.32
C SER A 281 28.28 4.27 20.83
N LYS A 282 29.04 5.26 20.35
CA LYS A 282 28.94 6.66 20.84
C LYS A 282 28.99 7.66 19.71
N ILE A 283 28.13 8.66 19.80
CA ILE A 283 28.16 9.82 18.92
C ILE A 283 29.22 10.81 19.44
N ASP A 284 30.18 11.18 18.59
CA ASP A 284 31.13 12.26 18.87
C ASP A 284 30.61 13.56 18.25
N HIS A 285 29.79 14.30 19.01
CA HIS A 285 29.17 15.54 18.55
C HIS A 285 30.18 16.63 18.16
N THR A 286 31.37 16.62 18.76
CA THR A 286 32.40 17.63 18.48
C THR A 286 33.04 17.39 17.13
N LYS A 287 33.46 16.15 16.86
CA LYS A 287 34.04 15.78 15.56
C LYS A 287 33.01 15.71 14.45
N LEU A 288 31.76 15.37 14.77
CA LEU A 288 30.67 15.36 13.78
C LEU A 288 30.48 16.73 13.13
N LYS A 289 30.67 17.84 13.88
CA LYS A 289 30.63 19.20 13.32
C LYS A 289 31.72 19.47 12.26
N GLN A 290 32.80 18.71 12.29
CA GLN A 290 33.92 18.83 11.35
C GLN A 290 33.75 17.92 10.12
N PHE A 291 32.79 16.99 10.16
CA PHE A 291 32.55 16.02 9.10
C PHE A 291 31.54 16.56 8.08
N LYS A 292 31.85 16.35 6.81
CA LYS A 292 30.96 16.67 5.67
C LYS A 292 31.01 15.51 4.67
N THR A 293 29.88 15.22 4.06
CA THR A 293 29.73 14.21 3.02
C THR A 293 30.07 14.78 1.65
N VAL A 294 31.33 15.19 1.45
CA VAL A 294 31.78 15.96 0.28
C VAL A 294 31.57 15.17 -1.02
N HIS A 295 31.82 13.86 -0.99
CA HIS A 295 31.71 13.03 -2.18
C HIS A 295 30.25 12.76 -2.53
N LEU A 296 29.40 12.44 -1.56
CA LEU A 296 27.96 12.27 -1.78
C LEU A 296 27.29 13.58 -2.21
N ASP A 297 27.65 14.71 -1.57
CA ASP A 297 27.11 16.02 -1.94
C ASP A 297 27.50 16.42 -3.38
N GLY A 298 28.67 15.97 -3.84
CA GLY A 298 29.14 16.16 -5.22
C GLY A 298 28.25 15.47 -6.28
N LEU A 299 27.56 14.38 -5.92
CA LEU A 299 26.67 13.66 -6.84
C LEU A 299 25.31 14.35 -7.04
N ASN A 300 24.92 15.30 -6.19
CA ASN A 300 23.62 15.97 -6.29
C ASN A 300 23.40 16.71 -7.60
N LYS A 301 24.47 17.18 -8.25
CA LYS A 301 24.41 17.93 -9.50
C LYS A 301 24.23 17.05 -10.74
N LYS A 302 24.38 15.73 -10.62
CA LYS A 302 24.21 14.80 -11.74
C LYS A 302 22.74 14.46 -11.93
N GLU A 303 22.31 14.44 -13.19
CA GLU A 303 20.95 14.06 -13.60
C GLU A 303 20.74 12.55 -13.56
N SER A 304 21.74 11.76 -13.98
CA SER A 304 21.77 10.30 -13.89
C SER A 304 22.96 9.81 -13.07
N LEU A 305 22.78 8.69 -12.38
CA LEU A 305 23.78 8.06 -11.52
C LEU A 305 23.79 6.55 -11.71
N LYS A 306 24.95 5.95 -11.46
CA LYS A 306 25.11 4.50 -11.30
C LYS A 306 25.22 4.14 -9.82
N ALA A 307 24.83 2.92 -9.49
CA ALA A 307 24.95 2.38 -8.14
C ALA A 307 26.39 2.37 -7.63
N SER A 308 27.35 2.09 -8.53
CA SER A 308 28.78 2.13 -8.24
C SER A 308 29.27 3.52 -7.85
N GLU A 309 28.79 4.58 -8.50
CA GLU A 309 29.17 5.96 -8.18
C GLU A 309 28.71 6.36 -6.78
N ILE A 310 27.48 5.99 -6.41
CA ILE A 310 26.96 6.22 -5.06
C ILE A 310 27.78 5.43 -4.03
N ALA A 311 28.04 4.15 -4.30
CA ALA A 311 28.81 3.30 -3.39
C ALA A 311 30.24 3.82 -3.18
N GLU A 312 30.93 4.21 -4.25
CA GLU A 312 32.27 4.80 -4.21
C GLU A 312 32.27 6.10 -3.39
N ALA A 313 31.29 6.99 -3.62
CA ALA A 313 31.14 8.22 -2.85
C ALA A 313 30.90 7.95 -1.35
N VAL A 314 30.07 6.94 -1.01
CA VAL A 314 29.89 6.50 0.39
C VAL A 314 31.22 6.03 0.99
N TYR A 315 31.99 5.21 0.28
CA TYR A 315 33.26 4.70 0.80
C TYR A 315 34.27 5.82 1.05
N LEU A 316 34.40 6.75 0.12
CA LEU A 316 35.29 7.92 0.27
C LEU A 316 34.87 8.79 1.46
N ASP A 317 33.59 9.08 1.62
CA ASP A 317 33.10 9.84 2.78
C ASP A 317 33.30 9.10 4.10
N LEU A 318 33.15 7.77 4.13
CA LEU A 318 33.47 6.97 5.31
C LEU A 318 34.98 6.94 5.60
N ASP A 319 35.85 6.94 4.59
CA ASP A 319 37.31 7.06 4.77
C ASP A 319 37.70 8.43 5.36
N LEU A 320 37.02 9.51 4.94
CA LEU A 320 37.18 10.83 5.55
C LEU A 320 36.79 10.83 7.04
N ALA A 321 35.73 10.12 7.41
CA ALA A 321 35.35 9.96 8.80
C ALA A 321 36.39 9.15 9.60
N ASP A 322 36.90 8.06 9.02
CA ASP A 322 37.93 7.22 9.65
C ASP A 322 39.24 8.00 9.88
N ASN A 323 39.63 8.89 8.96
CA ASN A 323 40.82 9.75 9.09
C ASN A 323 40.77 10.67 10.32
N ILE A 324 39.59 11.19 10.67
CA ILE A 324 39.39 11.98 11.90
C ILE A 324 39.01 11.11 13.11
N LYS A 325 38.98 9.78 12.94
CA LYS A 325 38.53 8.79 13.92
C LYS A 325 37.11 9.10 14.42
N LEU A 326 36.20 9.36 13.49
CA LEU A 326 34.77 9.53 13.73
C LEU A 326 34.05 8.20 13.49
N GLY A 327 33.48 7.63 14.56
CA GLY A 327 32.88 6.30 14.51
C GLY A 327 31.53 6.24 13.79
N ALA A 328 31.13 5.03 13.40
CA ALA A 328 29.90 4.74 12.66
C ALA A 328 28.61 5.24 13.34
N SER A 329 28.54 5.27 14.67
CA SER A 329 27.39 5.81 15.40
C SER A 329 27.15 7.28 15.09
N SER A 330 28.21 8.02 14.75
CA SER A 330 28.13 9.43 14.37
C SER A 330 27.79 9.65 12.90
N THR A 331 28.22 8.75 12.01
CA THR A 331 28.10 8.94 10.55
C THR A 331 26.88 8.25 9.94
N VAL A 332 26.37 7.17 10.54
CA VAL A 332 25.30 6.35 9.94
C VAL A 332 24.06 7.16 9.56
N GLY A 333 23.62 8.10 10.41
CA GLY A 333 22.44 8.93 10.15
C GLY A 333 22.62 9.84 8.93
N ILE A 334 23.66 10.68 8.94
CA ILE A 334 23.92 11.64 7.85
C ILE A 334 24.24 10.94 6.53
N VAL A 335 25.07 9.90 6.56
CA VAL A 335 25.48 9.18 5.35
C VAL A 335 24.29 8.40 4.75
N SER A 336 23.50 7.70 5.59
CA SER A 336 22.34 6.94 5.10
C SER A 336 21.24 7.82 4.52
N GLN A 337 21.01 8.98 5.13
CA GLN A 337 20.08 9.96 4.59
C GLN A 337 20.53 10.46 3.21
N LYS A 338 21.83 10.77 3.05
CA LYS A 338 22.39 11.32 1.83
C LYS A 338 22.36 10.33 0.67
N PHE A 339 22.92 9.14 0.84
CA PHE A 339 22.88 8.15 -0.24
C PHE A 339 21.45 7.67 -0.50
N GLY A 340 20.60 7.58 0.54
CA GLY A 340 19.20 7.22 0.40
C GLY A 340 18.43 8.15 -0.55
N ALA A 341 18.66 9.46 -0.47
CA ALA A 341 18.09 10.43 -1.41
C ALA A 341 18.64 10.27 -2.83
N LEU A 342 19.92 9.90 -2.98
CA LEU A 342 20.52 9.66 -4.29
C LEU A 342 20.00 8.39 -4.96
N LEU A 343 19.51 7.40 -4.20
CA LEU A 343 18.91 6.18 -4.77
C LEU A 343 17.66 6.47 -5.62
N GLU A 344 16.96 7.58 -5.36
CA GLU A 344 15.79 8.02 -6.16
C GLU A 344 16.17 8.42 -7.60
N LYS A 345 17.46 8.63 -7.87
CA LYS A 345 17.99 8.95 -9.21
C LYS A 345 18.47 7.73 -9.99
N LEU A 346 18.46 6.54 -9.39
CA LEU A 346 18.83 5.31 -10.08
C LEU A 346 17.64 4.80 -10.88
N ASP A 347 17.90 4.28 -12.08
CA ASP A 347 16.94 3.44 -12.76
C ASP A 347 16.76 2.10 -12.02
N ARG A 348 15.80 1.29 -12.48
CA ARG A 348 15.47 0.02 -11.82
C ARG A 348 16.66 -0.95 -11.78
N ASP A 349 17.44 -1.05 -12.85
CA ASP A 349 18.54 -2.01 -12.95
C ASP A 349 19.70 -1.61 -12.02
N GLU A 350 20.05 -0.32 -12.00
CA GLU A 350 21.06 0.21 -11.08
C GLU A 350 20.58 0.12 -9.62
N LEU A 351 19.29 0.32 -9.34
CA LEU A 351 18.75 0.16 -8.00
C LEU A 351 18.83 -1.30 -7.50
N GLU A 352 18.60 -2.28 -8.39
CA GLU A 352 18.78 -3.71 -8.08
C GLU A 352 20.26 -4.04 -7.86
N ARG A 353 21.16 -3.51 -8.70
CA ARG A 353 22.62 -3.63 -8.49
C ARG A 353 23.03 -3.06 -7.14
N PHE A 354 22.48 -1.93 -6.73
CA PHE A 354 22.73 -1.37 -5.40
C PHE A 354 22.26 -2.29 -4.28
N ALA A 355 21.04 -2.83 -4.40
CA ALA A 355 20.48 -3.77 -3.44
C ALA A 355 21.33 -5.05 -3.30
N CYS A 356 21.81 -5.60 -4.43
CA CYS A 356 22.55 -6.85 -4.46
C CYS A 356 24.01 -6.69 -4.01
N HIS A 357 24.70 -5.65 -4.48
CA HIS A 357 26.16 -5.58 -4.40
C HIS A 357 26.68 -4.60 -3.36
N TYR A 358 26.02 -3.46 -3.15
CA TYR A 358 26.60 -2.35 -2.38
C TYR A 358 25.97 -2.14 -1.00
N GLY A 359 24.64 -2.23 -0.88
CA GLY A 359 23.93 -1.87 0.35
C GLY A 359 24.42 -2.64 1.59
N ASN A 360 24.65 -3.95 1.46
CA ASN A 360 25.20 -4.76 2.56
C ASN A 360 26.67 -4.47 2.86
N GLN A 361 27.47 -4.11 1.85
CA GLN A 361 28.87 -3.77 2.05
C GLN A 361 29.00 -2.46 2.83
N ILE A 362 28.18 -1.46 2.49
CA ILE A 362 28.07 -0.19 3.23
C ILE A 362 27.62 -0.46 4.67
N GLY A 363 26.57 -1.26 4.85
CA GLY A 363 26.07 -1.63 6.18
C GLY A 363 27.11 -2.32 7.07
N ARG A 364 28.11 -3.02 6.50
CA ARG A 364 29.22 -3.60 7.28
C ARG A 364 30.16 -2.55 7.88
N ARG A 365 30.33 -1.39 7.22
CA ARG A 365 31.12 -0.26 7.73
C ARG A 365 30.35 0.62 8.71
N GLN A 366 29.02 0.62 8.64
CA GLN A 366 28.14 1.44 9.49
C GLN A 366 27.55 0.68 10.69
N ARG A 367 28.23 -0.36 11.18
CA ARG A 367 27.72 -1.17 12.30
C ARG A 367 27.79 -0.40 13.62
N CYS A 368 26.65 -0.31 14.28
CA CYS A 368 26.51 0.26 15.62
C CYS A 368 26.03 -0.80 16.61
N ALA A 369 26.33 -0.61 17.89
CA ALA A 369 25.78 -1.37 18.99
C ALA A 369 25.59 -0.49 20.23
N GLY A 370 24.78 -0.96 21.18
CA GLY A 370 24.60 -0.26 22.45
C GLY A 370 25.87 -0.20 23.30
N GLU A 371 25.99 0.87 24.09
CA GLU A 371 27.16 1.10 24.96
C GLU A 371 27.40 -0.05 25.95
N HIS A 372 26.34 -0.73 26.38
CA HIS A 372 26.41 -1.88 27.29
C HIS A 372 27.25 -3.03 26.69
N TYR A 373 27.14 -3.32 25.39
CA TYR A 373 27.97 -4.33 24.73
C TYR A 373 29.43 -3.87 24.57
N ALA A 374 29.63 -2.64 24.08
CA ALA A 374 30.96 -2.09 23.86
C ALA A 374 31.75 -1.93 25.18
N ASN A 375 31.06 -1.61 26.28
CA ASN A 375 31.66 -1.44 27.60
C ASN A 375 32.28 -2.72 28.14
N VAL A 376 31.69 -3.90 27.90
CA VAL A 376 32.27 -5.18 28.31
C VAL A 376 33.65 -5.36 27.67
N ALA A 377 33.75 -5.19 26.36
CA ALA A 377 35.02 -5.30 25.65
C ALA A 377 36.04 -4.25 26.10
N ARG A 378 35.60 -3.00 26.31
CA ARG A 378 36.45 -1.89 26.79
C ARG A 378 37.04 -2.18 28.18
N ILE A 379 36.23 -2.70 29.10
CA ILE A 379 36.68 -3.09 30.45
C ILE A 379 37.69 -4.24 30.36
N LEU A 380 37.40 -5.27 29.56
CA LEU A 380 38.32 -6.41 29.39
C LEU A 380 39.64 -5.98 28.74
N LYS A 381 39.60 -5.07 27.76
CA LYS A 381 40.81 -4.51 27.12
C LYS A 381 41.67 -3.75 28.14
N LYS A 382 41.06 -2.92 29.00
CA LYS A 382 41.78 -2.24 30.11
C LYS A 382 42.43 -3.24 31.07
N LYS A 383 41.78 -4.39 31.31
CA LYS A 383 42.32 -5.48 32.14
C LYS A 383 43.31 -6.40 31.40
N LYS A 384 43.66 -6.10 30.14
CA LYS A 384 44.48 -6.95 29.26
C LYS A 384 43.94 -8.39 29.09
N LYS A 385 42.62 -8.57 29.19
CA LYS A 385 41.90 -9.85 29.04
C LYS A 385 41.14 -9.99 27.71
N PHE A 386 41.34 -9.07 26.77
CA PHE A 386 40.64 -9.09 25.48
C PHE A 386 41.56 -8.65 24.35
N THR A 387 41.58 -9.44 23.28
CA THR A 387 42.25 -9.14 22.02
C THR A 387 41.25 -9.24 20.88
N HIS A 388 41.17 -8.21 20.05
CA HIS A 388 40.42 -8.25 18.80
C HIS A 388 41.41 -8.41 17.65
N ILE A 389 41.26 -9.49 16.89
CA ILE A 389 42.10 -9.85 15.76
C ILE A 389 41.35 -9.52 14.46
N ALA A 390 42.03 -8.80 13.57
CA ALA A 390 41.59 -8.61 12.19
C ALA A 390 41.97 -9.85 11.37
N GLY A 391 40.96 -10.57 10.89
CA GLY A 391 41.18 -11.78 10.12
C GLY A 391 39.96 -12.68 10.02
N ARG A 392 40.14 -13.86 9.42
CA ARG A 392 39.11 -14.89 9.27
C ARG A 392 39.60 -16.21 9.84
N PHE A 393 38.72 -16.91 10.58
CA PHE A 393 38.99 -18.26 11.06
C PHE A 393 39.42 -19.18 9.90
N ALA A 394 40.48 -19.97 10.11
CA ALA A 394 40.99 -20.92 9.13
C ALA A 394 40.88 -22.37 9.64
N ASP A 395 41.45 -22.68 10.80
CA ASP A 395 41.42 -24.03 11.37
C ASP A 395 41.65 -24.04 12.89
N ILE A 396 41.49 -25.21 13.51
CA ILE A 396 41.87 -25.50 14.89
C ILE A 396 42.75 -26.75 14.89
N ILE A 397 43.97 -26.61 15.40
CA ILE A 397 44.99 -27.66 15.42
C ILE A 397 45.18 -28.17 16.86
N PRO A 398 45.04 -29.48 17.13
CA PRO A 398 45.39 -30.04 18.45
C PRO A 398 46.88 -29.90 18.74
N ASN A 399 47.24 -29.47 19.95
CA ASN A 399 48.61 -29.36 20.46
C ASN A 399 48.69 -30.06 21.85
N PRO A 400 49.83 -30.66 22.25
CA PRO A 400 50.07 -31.08 23.64
C PRO A 400 49.58 -30.13 24.76
N SER A 401 49.61 -28.81 24.55
CA SER A 401 49.16 -27.79 25.53
C SER A 401 47.72 -27.29 25.33
N GLY A 402 46.92 -27.91 24.44
CA GLY A 402 45.53 -27.53 24.18
C GLY A 402 45.20 -27.51 22.68
N TYR A 403 44.50 -26.48 22.22
CA TYR A 403 44.19 -26.32 20.79
C TYR A 403 44.67 -24.95 20.31
N GLU A 404 45.38 -24.92 19.19
CA GLU A 404 45.80 -23.70 18.52
C GLU A 404 44.75 -23.28 17.51
N LEU A 405 44.35 -22.00 17.55
CA LEU A 405 43.46 -21.43 16.57
C LEU A 405 44.28 -20.77 15.46
N VAL A 406 44.03 -21.20 14.23
CA VAL A 406 44.61 -20.63 13.02
C VAL A 406 43.60 -19.67 12.38
N TYR A 407 44.07 -18.49 11.99
CA TYR A 407 43.29 -17.51 11.24
C TYR A 407 44.11 -17.00 10.04
N THR A 408 43.43 -16.42 9.07
CA THR A 408 44.05 -15.68 7.97
C THR A 408 43.97 -14.19 8.28
N ASP A 409 45.08 -13.48 8.19
CA ASP A 409 45.13 -12.03 8.38
C ASP A 409 44.56 -11.26 7.16
N GLN A 410 44.73 -9.94 7.14
CA GLN A 410 44.21 -9.08 6.06
C GLN A 410 44.95 -9.29 4.74
N ASP A 411 46.17 -9.81 4.78
CA ASP A 411 46.98 -10.17 3.61
C ASP A 411 46.74 -11.63 3.16
N ASN A 412 45.76 -12.31 3.76
CA ASN A 412 45.43 -13.72 3.59
C ASN A 412 46.58 -14.67 3.98
N LEU A 413 47.49 -14.26 4.86
CA LEU A 413 48.54 -15.11 5.38
C LEU A 413 48.04 -15.86 6.64
N PRO A 414 48.37 -17.15 6.79
CA PRO A 414 47.99 -17.93 7.96
C PRO A 414 48.78 -17.49 9.19
N GLN A 415 48.07 -17.24 10.28
CA GLN A 415 48.57 -16.81 11.57
C GLN A 415 47.98 -17.70 12.68
N THR A 416 48.65 -17.79 13.82
CA THR A 416 48.16 -18.51 14.99
C THR A 416 47.90 -17.55 16.15
N VAL A 417 46.91 -17.88 16.97
CA VAL A 417 46.69 -17.19 18.24
C VAL A 417 47.76 -17.63 19.25
N GLU A 418 48.41 -16.66 19.89
CA GLU A 418 49.58 -16.87 20.78
C GLU A 418 49.35 -17.86 21.94
N LYS A 419 48.11 -18.00 22.43
CA LYS A 419 47.78 -18.84 23.58
C LYS A 419 46.83 -19.99 23.18
N PRO A 420 46.94 -21.16 23.84
CA PRO A 420 46.01 -22.26 23.63
C PRO A 420 44.56 -21.84 23.87
N ILE A 421 43.68 -22.18 22.94
CA ILE A 421 42.24 -21.93 23.02
C ILE A 421 41.53 -23.15 23.58
N HIS A 422 40.62 -22.89 24.51
CA HIS A 422 39.86 -23.92 25.21
C HIS A 422 38.39 -23.94 24.77
N ILE A 423 37.85 -22.77 24.44
CA ILE A 423 36.48 -22.65 23.94
C ILE A 423 36.48 -21.86 22.63
N VAL A 424 35.83 -22.38 21.59
CA VAL A 424 35.57 -21.66 20.35
C VAL A 424 34.06 -21.53 20.15
N ILE A 425 33.59 -20.32 19.88
CA ILE A 425 32.18 -20.01 19.69
C ILE A 425 31.99 -19.39 18.31
N ASN A 426 31.23 -20.08 17.47
CA ASN A 426 30.91 -19.64 16.14
C ASN A 426 29.79 -18.61 16.15
N CYS A 427 30.10 -17.38 15.76
CA CYS A 427 29.15 -16.28 15.62
C CYS A 427 29.23 -15.65 14.21
N ILE A 428 29.74 -16.38 13.21
CA ILE A 428 29.82 -15.86 11.84
C ILE A 428 28.42 -15.66 11.24
N SER A 429 28.34 -14.84 10.20
CA SER A 429 27.09 -14.59 9.47
C SER A 429 26.60 -15.84 8.72
N GLY A 430 25.34 -15.81 8.26
CA GLY A 430 24.74 -16.90 7.49
C GLY A 430 25.49 -17.24 6.20
N ILE A 431 25.31 -18.47 5.73
CA ILE A 431 25.74 -18.88 4.38
C ILE A 431 24.93 -18.19 3.28
N THR A 432 25.43 -18.26 2.04
CA THR A 432 24.72 -17.84 0.82
C THR A 432 23.89 -19.00 0.24
N LEU A 433 22.97 -18.69 -0.66
CA LEU A 433 22.14 -19.61 -1.44
C LEU A 433 22.97 -20.47 -2.41
N SER A 434 24.16 -20.01 -2.79
CA SER A 434 25.14 -20.76 -3.59
C SER A 434 25.90 -21.83 -2.79
N HIS A 435 25.80 -21.81 -1.45
CA HIS A 435 26.54 -22.73 -0.59
C HIS A 435 26.02 -24.18 -0.71
N PRO A 436 26.90 -25.21 -0.78
CA PRO A 436 26.47 -26.60 -1.03
C PRO A 436 25.62 -27.23 0.09
N ASN A 437 25.57 -26.61 1.27
CA ASN A 437 24.85 -27.12 2.45
C ASN A 437 23.69 -26.23 2.91
N ILE A 438 22.99 -25.57 1.98
CA ILE A 438 21.77 -24.81 2.29
C ILE A 438 20.64 -25.71 2.86
N PRO A 439 19.65 -25.15 3.59
CA PRO A 439 18.53 -25.93 4.12
C PRO A 439 17.79 -26.72 3.04
N LYS A 440 17.42 -27.98 3.35
CA LYS A 440 16.72 -28.90 2.40
C LYS A 440 15.51 -28.28 1.72
N LEU A 441 14.69 -27.53 2.45
CA LEU A 441 13.53 -26.82 1.92
C LEU A 441 13.92 -25.87 0.77
N ILE A 442 14.94 -25.04 0.97
CA ILE A 442 15.42 -24.08 -0.04
C ILE A 442 16.10 -24.81 -1.19
N ALA A 443 16.95 -25.80 -0.88
CA ALA A 443 17.59 -26.63 -1.90
C ALA A 443 16.57 -27.31 -2.82
N GLY A 444 15.51 -27.88 -2.24
CA GLY A 444 14.42 -28.53 -2.97
C GLY A 444 13.71 -27.55 -3.91
N LEU A 445 13.30 -26.38 -3.40
CA LEU A 445 12.64 -25.34 -4.19
C LEU A 445 13.52 -24.83 -5.36
N ILE A 446 14.81 -24.60 -5.13
CA ILE A 446 15.76 -24.19 -6.18
C ILE A 446 15.92 -25.31 -7.21
N SER A 447 16.17 -26.55 -6.78
CA SER A 447 16.39 -27.68 -7.70
C SER A 447 15.17 -28.01 -8.58
N LYS A 448 13.97 -27.69 -8.11
CA LYS A 448 12.70 -27.83 -8.84
C LYS A 448 12.34 -26.59 -9.65
N ASN A 449 13.23 -25.59 -9.76
CA ASN A 449 13.00 -24.30 -10.41
C ASN A 449 11.74 -23.58 -9.92
N ARG A 450 11.40 -23.72 -8.63
CA ARG A 450 10.25 -23.02 -8.02
C ARG A 450 10.61 -21.65 -7.50
N ILE A 451 11.86 -21.44 -7.13
CA ILE A 451 12.39 -20.14 -6.72
C ILE A 451 13.77 -19.95 -7.34
N GLN A 452 14.21 -18.70 -7.46
CA GLN A 452 15.55 -18.36 -7.93
C GLN A 452 16.28 -17.49 -6.90
N ALA A 453 17.58 -17.74 -6.68
CA ALA A 453 18.42 -16.79 -5.95
C ALA A 453 18.64 -15.53 -6.80
N ASN A 454 18.60 -14.35 -6.20
CA ASN A 454 19.04 -13.12 -6.89
C ASN A 454 20.56 -12.94 -6.80
N GLU A 455 21.10 -11.90 -7.43
CA GLU A 455 22.55 -11.66 -7.51
C GLU A 455 23.23 -11.40 -6.16
N SER A 456 22.46 -11.06 -5.10
CA SER A 456 23.01 -10.91 -3.75
C SER A 456 23.47 -12.24 -3.14
N GLU A 457 23.01 -13.37 -3.70
CA GLU A 457 23.12 -14.72 -3.18
C GLU A 457 22.57 -14.94 -1.76
N ILE A 458 21.93 -13.97 -1.13
CA ILE A 458 21.35 -14.10 0.21
C ILE A 458 19.84 -13.93 0.23
N GLY A 459 19.24 -13.59 -0.91
CA GLY A 459 17.80 -13.51 -1.08
C GLY A 459 17.26 -14.20 -2.32
N ILE A 460 15.97 -14.47 -2.25
CA ILE A 460 15.16 -15.09 -3.29
C ILE A 460 14.60 -13.96 -4.15
N ARG A 461 14.70 -14.09 -5.47
CA ARG A 461 14.05 -13.18 -6.42
C ARG A 461 12.53 -13.26 -6.27
N VAL A 462 11.87 -12.12 -6.14
CA VAL A 462 10.41 -12.03 -6.04
C VAL A 462 9.82 -11.01 -7.00
N ASN A 463 8.52 -11.14 -7.32
CA ASN A 463 7.75 -10.09 -7.98
C ASN A 463 7.28 -9.01 -6.98
N ASN A 464 6.48 -8.04 -7.46
CA ASN A 464 5.94 -6.95 -6.62
C ASN A 464 4.96 -7.44 -5.53
N GLU A 465 4.45 -8.67 -5.65
CA GLU A 465 3.54 -9.34 -4.72
C GLU A 465 4.30 -10.27 -3.75
N PHE A 466 5.62 -10.13 -3.70
CA PHE A 466 6.53 -10.94 -2.89
C PHE A 466 6.59 -12.42 -3.29
N GLU A 467 6.09 -12.79 -4.47
CA GLU A 467 6.08 -14.17 -4.92
C GLU A 467 7.43 -14.59 -5.52
N GLY A 468 8.00 -15.66 -4.98
CA GLY A 468 9.09 -16.39 -5.64
C GLY A 468 8.57 -17.40 -6.68
N ALA A 469 7.32 -17.82 -6.50
CA ALA A 469 6.51 -18.61 -7.42
C ALA A 469 5.03 -18.27 -7.16
N GLU A 470 4.15 -18.58 -8.11
CA GLU A 470 2.70 -18.38 -7.97
C GLU A 470 2.17 -18.91 -6.61
N ASN A 471 1.54 -18.04 -5.83
CA ASN A 471 1.03 -18.28 -4.48
C ASN A 471 2.08 -18.74 -3.44
N LEU A 472 3.39 -18.60 -3.74
CA LEU A 472 4.50 -18.81 -2.81
C LEU A 472 5.21 -17.48 -2.54
N HIS A 473 4.78 -16.83 -1.47
CA HIS A 473 5.30 -15.53 -1.05
C HIS A 473 6.53 -15.70 -0.14
N VAL A 474 7.47 -14.76 -0.20
CA VAL A 474 8.68 -14.72 0.63
C VAL A 474 8.67 -13.46 1.49
N ILE A 475 8.98 -13.58 2.78
CA ILE A 475 9.06 -12.42 3.68
C ILE A 475 10.22 -12.55 4.67
N GLY A 476 10.79 -11.41 5.07
CA GLY A 476 11.92 -11.32 5.99
C GLY A 476 13.28 -11.32 5.29
N PRO A 477 14.36 -11.78 5.95
CA PRO A 477 15.74 -11.61 5.48
C PRO A 477 16.03 -12.13 4.07
N LEU A 478 15.30 -13.14 3.60
CA LEU A 478 15.43 -13.70 2.24
C LEU A 478 14.92 -12.75 1.14
N LEU A 479 14.40 -11.56 1.46
CA LEU A 479 14.08 -10.52 0.47
C LEU A 479 15.29 -9.67 0.05
N ALA A 480 16.44 -9.83 0.69
CA ALA A 480 17.65 -9.08 0.34
C ALA A 480 18.00 -9.22 -1.15
N GLY A 481 18.37 -8.13 -1.82
CA GLY A 481 18.63 -8.03 -3.25
C GLY A 481 17.44 -7.63 -4.13
N ASN A 482 16.21 -7.52 -3.59
CA ASN A 482 15.03 -7.15 -4.39
C ASN A 482 14.71 -5.65 -4.36
N ILE A 483 13.82 -5.22 -5.27
CA ILE A 483 13.18 -3.90 -5.25
C ILE A 483 11.70 -4.11 -4.91
N ILE A 484 11.24 -3.45 -3.84
CA ILE A 484 9.86 -3.59 -3.35
C ILE A 484 9.28 -2.20 -3.15
N GLY A 485 8.15 -1.90 -3.80
CA GLY A 485 7.53 -0.57 -3.75
C GLY A 485 8.48 0.54 -4.22
N GLY A 486 9.30 0.26 -5.25
CA GLY A 486 10.30 1.19 -5.78
C GLY A 486 11.53 1.40 -4.89
N LYS A 487 11.70 0.62 -3.82
CA LYS A 487 12.83 0.77 -2.87
C LYS A 487 13.75 -0.45 -2.92
N ALA A 488 15.06 -0.20 -3.01
CA ALA A 488 16.09 -1.24 -2.88
C ALA A 488 16.06 -1.87 -1.49
N VAL A 489 16.11 -3.21 -1.44
CA VAL A 489 16.09 -4.00 -0.21
C VAL A 489 17.37 -4.80 -0.12
N TRP A 490 18.35 -4.36 0.67
CA TRP A 490 19.61 -5.11 0.85
C TRP A 490 19.67 -5.88 2.19
N HIS A 491 18.92 -5.47 3.21
CA HIS A 491 18.74 -6.24 4.45
C HIS A 491 17.34 -6.03 5.04
N VAL A 492 16.78 -7.09 5.64
CA VAL A 492 15.44 -7.09 6.26
C VAL A 492 15.50 -7.69 7.67
N GLU A 493 16.33 -7.09 8.52
CA GLU A 493 16.46 -7.44 9.95
C GLU A 493 16.05 -6.29 10.88
N HIS A 494 15.74 -5.12 10.31
CA HIS A 494 15.23 -3.96 11.04
C HIS A 494 13.71 -4.03 11.16
N CYS A 495 13.16 -3.92 12.38
CA CYS A 495 11.73 -4.10 12.63
C CYS A 495 10.85 -3.11 11.85
N GLY A 496 11.28 -1.87 11.64
CA GLY A 496 10.53 -0.91 10.82
C GLY A 496 10.35 -1.37 9.37
N ARG A 497 11.40 -1.93 8.74
CA ARG A 497 11.28 -2.54 7.41
C ARG A 497 10.39 -3.78 7.43
N ILE A 498 10.53 -4.61 8.46
CA ILE A 498 9.71 -5.82 8.61
C ILE A 498 8.22 -5.44 8.67
N ILE A 499 7.84 -4.46 9.50
CA ILE A 499 6.45 -4.00 9.63
C ILE A 499 5.94 -3.46 8.29
N ALA A 500 6.71 -2.60 7.63
CA ALA A 500 6.32 -2.03 6.33
C ALA A 500 6.08 -3.10 5.26
N PHE A 501 7.00 -4.06 5.12
CA PHE A 501 6.86 -5.16 4.15
C PHE A 501 5.76 -6.15 4.52
N SER A 502 5.58 -6.42 5.81
CA SER A 502 4.49 -7.29 6.31
C SER A 502 3.12 -6.69 5.98
N LYS A 503 2.98 -5.37 6.13
CA LYS A 503 1.75 -4.65 5.75
C LYS A 503 1.49 -4.77 4.25
N MET A 504 2.48 -4.49 3.41
CA MET A 504 2.33 -4.62 1.95
C MET A 504 1.99 -6.05 1.51
N LEU A 505 2.68 -7.06 2.05
CA LEU A 505 2.36 -8.45 1.73
C LEU A 505 0.92 -8.82 2.13
N SER A 506 0.44 -8.32 3.26
CA SER A 506 -0.93 -8.60 3.71
C SER A 506 -2.02 -8.07 2.79
N ASP A 507 -1.74 -7.12 1.88
CA ASP A 507 -2.62 -6.75 0.76
C ASP A 507 -2.88 -7.97 -0.13
N PHE A 508 -1.83 -8.63 -0.61
CA PHE A 508 -1.94 -9.77 -1.54
C PHE A 508 -2.43 -11.08 -0.90
N LEU A 509 -2.28 -11.24 0.42
CA LEU A 509 -2.75 -12.45 1.11
C LEU A 509 -4.27 -12.47 1.33
N VAL A 510 -4.93 -11.30 1.35
CA VAL A 510 -6.37 -11.16 1.68
C VAL A 510 -7.19 -10.60 0.50
N ASP A 511 -6.54 -9.92 -0.45
CA ASP A 511 -7.15 -9.55 -1.73
C ASP A 511 -7.11 -10.71 -2.71
N ASP A 512 -8.20 -11.48 -2.74
CA ASP A 512 -8.46 -12.49 -3.77
C ASP A 512 -8.97 -11.87 -5.08
N SER A 513 -8.43 -10.72 -5.51
CA SER A 513 -8.84 -10.13 -6.78
C SER A 513 -8.02 -10.77 -7.91
N PRO A 514 -8.60 -11.57 -8.82
CA PRO A 514 -7.90 -12.14 -9.98
C PRO A 514 -7.59 -11.08 -11.06
N TYR A 515 -7.51 -9.81 -10.66
CA TYR A 515 -7.56 -8.65 -11.53
C TYR A 515 -6.32 -7.77 -11.28
N ASN A 516 -5.55 -7.51 -12.33
CA ASN A 516 -4.59 -6.41 -12.35
C ASN A 516 -5.35 -5.09 -12.61
N PHE A 517 -5.11 -4.08 -11.79
CA PHE A 517 -5.83 -2.80 -11.84
C PHE A 517 -4.89 -1.65 -12.19
N GLU A 518 -5.26 -0.85 -13.19
CA GLU A 518 -4.50 0.35 -13.60
C GLU A 518 -5.45 1.55 -13.73
N LEU A 519 -4.99 2.75 -13.37
CA LEU A 519 -5.75 3.99 -13.52
C LEU A 519 -4.95 5.01 -14.33
N ASP A 520 -5.37 5.23 -15.57
CA ASP A 520 -4.80 6.24 -16.46
C ASP A 520 -5.55 7.56 -16.35
N ILE A 521 -4.81 8.67 -16.45
CA ILE A 521 -5.36 10.02 -16.43
C ILE A 521 -5.18 10.66 -17.80
N ILE A 522 -6.24 10.71 -18.59
CA ILE A 522 -6.22 11.27 -19.93
C ILE A 522 -6.45 12.79 -19.83
N GLN A 523 -5.46 13.57 -20.28
CA GLN A 523 -5.53 15.03 -20.27
C GLN A 523 -6.27 15.55 -21.52
N LEU A 524 -7.50 16.03 -21.36
CA LEU A 524 -8.35 16.48 -22.49
C LEU A 524 -8.12 17.96 -22.88
N ASN A 525 -6.99 18.50 -22.46
CA ASN A 525 -6.53 19.83 -22.81
C ASN A 525 -5.42 19.79 -23.89
N GLN A 526 -4.89 18.60 -24.17
CA GLN A 526 -3.84 18.34 -25.16
C GLN A 526 -4.44 17.53 -26.32
N GLN A 527 -4.00 17.81 -27.55
CA GLN A 527 -4.55 17.17 -28.75
C GLN A 527 -4.44 15.64 -28.70
N GLU A 528 -3.29 15.11 -28.27
CA GLU A 528 -3.07 13.67 -28.13
C GLU A 528 -4.08 13.01 -27.17
N GLY A 529 -4.33 13.62 -26.02
CA GLY A 529 -5.32 13.12 -25.07
C GLY A 529 -6.75 13.22 -25.59
N ILE A 530 -7.08 14.27 -26.34
CA ILE A 530 -8.38 14.42 -27.00
C ILE A 530 -8.59 13.31 -28.02
N ASP A 531 -7.60 13.04 -28.87
CA ASP A 531 -7.68 12.02 -29.91
C ASP A 531 -7.77 10.61 -29.31
N SER A 532 -6.95 10.32 -28.28
CA SER A 532 -7.02 9.06 -27.54
C SER A 532 -8.38 8.85 -26.86
N TYR A 533 -8.93 9.88 -26.22
CA TYR A 533 -10.23 9.79 -25.56
C TYR A 533 -11.38 9.63 -26.54
N LYS A 534 -11.37 10.39 -27.64
CA LYS A 534 -12.37 10.24 -28.72
C LYS A 534 -12.34 8.83 -29.31
N HIS A 535 -11.14 8.30 -29.54
CA HIS A 535 -10.98 6.92 -29.98
C HIS A 535 -11.56 5.94 -28.96
N LEU A 536 -11.18 6.06 -27.69
CA LEU A 536 -11.66 5.22 -26.58
C LEU A 536 -13.20 5.21 -26.47
N ILE A 537 -13.85 6.38 -26.44
CA ILE A 537 -15.31 6.47 -26.34
C ILE A 537 -16.00 5.88 -27.58
N LYS A 538 -15.41 6.06 -28.76
CA LYS A 538 -15.95 5.53 -30.00
C LYS A 538 -15.81 4.01 -30.12
N THR A 539 -14.67 3.44 -29.75
CA THR A 539 -14.39 2.00 -29.93
C THR A 539 -14.90 1.15 -28.78
N GLU A 540 -14.67 1.56 -27.54
CA GLU A 540 -14.97 0.74 -26.36
C GLU A 540 -16.34 1.04 -25.75
N TRP A 541 -16.92 2.22 -26.04
CA TRP A 541 -18.11 2.72 -25.33
C TRP A 541 -19.25 3.12 -26.28
N ASN A 542 -19.29 2.54 -27.47
CA ASN A 542 -20.32 2.73 -28.49
C ASN A 542 -20.68 4.21 -28.75
N ASN A 543 -19.67 5.08 -28.71
CA ASN A 543 -19.79 6.51 -28.94
C ASN A 543 -20.87 7.19 -28.06
N ASN A 544 -20.94 6.83 -26.77
CA ASN A 544 -21.98 7.30 -25.85
C ASN A 544 -22.10 8.85 -25.83
N PRO A 545 -23.30 9.41 -26.14
CA PRO A 545 -23.49 10.86 -26.32
C PRO A 545 -23.17 11.73 -25.11
N TYR A 546 -23.36 11.22 -23.88
CA TYR A 546 -23.07 11.97 -22.65
C TYR A 546 -21.58 12.03 -22.32
N TYR A 547 -20.74 11.27 -23.03
CA TYR A 547 -19.30 11.13 -22.82
C TYR A 547 -18.49 11.64 -24.02
N LEU A 548 -19.13 12.16 -25.07
CA LEU A 548 -18.45 12.76 -26.23
C LEU A 548 -17.60 13.95 -25.82
N TYR A 549 -16.39 14.08 -26.37
CA TYR A 549 -15.52 15.22 -26.06
C TYR A 549 -16.20 16.58 -26.33
N GLU A 550 -16.93 16.70 -27.43
CA GLU A 550 -17.69 17.91 -27.81
C GLU A 550 -18.75 18.28 -26.76
N TYR A 551 -19.36 17.27 -26.11
CA TYR A 551 -20.29 17.46 -25.00
C TYR A 551 -19.57 18.03 -23.77
N LEU A 552 -18.36 17.53 -23.48
CA LEU A 552 -17.55 17.96 -22.34
C LEU A 552 -16.91 19.34 -22.53
N SER A 553 -16.52 19.67 -23.76
CA SER A 553 -15.62 20.81 -24.07
C SER A 553 -16.21 22.16 -23.73
N HIS A 554 -17.54 22.28 -23.57
CA HIS A 554 -18.20 23.50 -23.11
C HIS A 554 -17.71 23.98 -21.74
N HIS A 555 -17.18 23.08 -20.91
CA HIS A 555 -16.67 23.43 -19.58
C HIS A 555 -15.23 23.96 -19.57
N LYS A 556 -14.55 23.93 -20.73
CA LYS A 556 -13.16 24.40 -20.85
C LYS A 556 -13.10 25.92 -20.70
N SER A 557 -12.19 26.39 -19.86
CA SER A 557 -11.83 27.80 -19.68
C SER A 557 -10.37 27.88 -19.21
N ASP A 558 -9.82 29.08 -19.09
CA ASP A 558 -8.44 29.26 -18.62
C ASP A 558 -8.19 28.62 -17.22
N ASN A 559 -9.23 28.60 -16.38
CA ASN A 559 -9.17 28.08 -15.00
C ASN A 559 -9.76 26.67 -14.84
N ASN A 560 -10.25 26.05 -15.93
CA ASN A 560 -10.87 24.72 -15.92
C ASN A 560 -10.14 23.76 -16.87
N LYS A 561 -9.63 22.67 -16.32
CA LYS A 561 -9.02 21.58 -17.07
C LYS A 561 -9.98 20.41 -17.15
N ILE A 562 -10.12 19.81 -18.33
CA ILE A 562 -10.89 18.58 -18.50
C ILE A 562 -9.90 17.41 -18.44
N ILE A 563 -10.23 16.40 -17.63
CA ILE A 563 -9.50 15.13 -17.55
C ILE A 563 -10.49 13.97 -17.69
N ALA A 564 -10.00 12.79 -18.01
CA ALA A 564 -10.77 11.56 -17.87
C ALA A 564 -9.97 10.51 -17.12
N PHE A 565 -10.61 9.88 -16.14
CA PHE A 565 -10.11 8.65 -15.53
C PHE A 565 -10.43 7.49 -16.45
N ASN A 566 -9.42 6.71 -16.85
CA ASN A 566 -9.58 5.47 -17.59
C ASN A 566 -9.02 4.32 -16.76
N PHE A 567 -9.90 3.53 -16.18
CA PHE A 567 -9.56 2.43 -15.29
C PHE A 567 -9.59 1.12 -16.05
N LYS A 568 -8.48 0.40 -15.99
CA LYS A 568 -8.28 -0.85 -16.71
C LYS A 568 -8.23 -2.03 -15.75
N VAL A 569 -8.84 -3.12 -16.18
CA VAL A 569 -8.78 -4.43 -15.53
C VAL A 569 -8.11 -5.39 -16.49
N ASN A 570 -6.99 -6.00 -16.06
CA ASN A 570 -6.18 -6.89 -16.91
C ASN A 570 -5.79 -6.24 -18.26
N GLY A 571 -5.51 -4.93 -18.24
CA GLY A 571 -5.14 -4.13 -19.42
C GLY A 571 -6.31 -3.61 -20.27
N ALA A 572 -7.54 -4.05 -20.04
CA ALA A 572 -8.73 -3.61 -20.78
C ALA A 572 -9.46 -2.45 -20.10
N SER A 573 -9.82 -1.40 -20.84
CA SER A 573 -10.64 -0.28 -20.33
C SER A 573 -11.97 -0.78 -19.81
N THR A 574 -12.21 -0.61 -18.51
CA THR A 574 -13.38 -1.16 -17.82
C THR A 574 -14.27 -0.09 -17.20
N ILE A 575 -13.69 1.04 -16.76
CA ILE A 575 -14.47 2.20 -16.28
C ILE A 575 -13.85 3.49 -16.85
N VAL A 576 -14.68 4.36 -17.43
CA VAL A 576 -14.26 5.71 -17.86
C VAL A 576 -15.08 6.79 -17.14
N MET A 577 -14.42 7.82 -16.62
CA MET A 577 -15.11 8.93 -15.95
C MET A 577 -14.47 10.29 -16.30
N PRO A 578 -15.11 11.10 -17.17
CA PRO A 578 -14.65 12.46 -17.46
C PRO A 578 -14.99 13.41 -16.32
N MET A 579 -14.05 14.28 -15.97
CA MET A 579 -14.19 15.24 -14.88
C MET A 579 -13.58 16.60 -15.25
N ILE A 580 -14.07 17.65 -14.61
CA ILE A 580 -13.63 19.04 -14.79
C ILE A 580 -12.91 19.46 -13.51
N LEU A 581 -11.60 19.62 -13.61
CA LEU A 581 -10.74 20.11 -12.54
C LEU A 581 -10.72 21.65 -12.58
N ARG A 582 -11.20 22.28 -11.52
CA ARG A 582 -11.37 23.73 -11.41
C ARG A 582 -10.40 24.29 -10.38
N GLU A 583 -9.63 25.30 -10.77
CA GLU A 583 -8.71 25.98 -9.86
C GLU A 583 -9.46 26.81 -8.81
N ILE A 584 -8.99 26.79 -7.57
CA ILE A 584 -9.54 27.56 -6.46
C ILE A 584 -8.70 28.84 -6.29
N GLU A 585 -9.23 29.96 -6.75
CA GLU A 585 -8.53 31.26 -6.86
C GLU A 585 -8.12 31.91 -5.52
N VAL A 586 -8.57 31.36 -4.39
CA VAL A 586 -8.47 31.99 -3.06
C VAL A 586 -7.22 31.55 -2.26
N SER A 587 -6.36 30.69 -2.81
CA SER A 587 -5.20 30.13 -2.10
C SER A 587 -3.84 30.48 -2.72
N GLU A 588 -2.83 30.73 -1.88
CA GLU A 588 -1.43 31.01 -2.29
C GLU A 588 -0.75 29.83 -3.03
N LYS A 589 -1.29 28.60 -2.89
CA LYS A 589 -0.90 27.39 -3.63
C LYS A 589 -2.06 26.94 -4.51
N PRO A 590 -1.82 26.31 -5.69
CA PRO A 590 -2.90 25.85 -6.56
C PRO A 590 -3.60 24.63 -5.94
N PHE A 591 -4.78 24.86 -5.36
CA PHE A 591 -5.73 23.82 -4.95
C PHE A 591 -6.85 23.73 -5.98
N TYR A 592 -7.47 22.56 -6.06
CA TYR A 592 -8.51 22.30 -7.03
C TYR A 592 -9.76 21.73 -6.38
N ASP A 593 -10.89 21.92 -7.04
CA ASP A 593 -12.05 21.08 -6.85
C ASP A 593 -12.42 20.42 -8.17
N ILE A 594 -13.12 19.30 -8.10
CA ILE A 594 -13.41 18.51 -9.28
C ILE A 594 -14.90 18.25 -9.39
N ILE A 595 -15.46 18.47 -10.58
CA ILE A 595 -16.89 18.25 -10.83
C ILE A 595 -17.10 17.39 -12.07
N SER A 596 -18.15 16.59 -12.07
CA SER A 596 -18.58 15.96 -13.32
C SER A 596 -19.15 17.00 -14.29
N PRO A 597 -19.18 16.68 -15.60
CA PRO A 597 -19.96 17.40 -16.59
C PRO A 597 -21.42 17.62 -16.18
N TYR A 598 -22.07 18.59 -16.82
CA TYR A 598 -23.51 18.78 -16.70
C TYR A 598 -24.29 17.64 -17.35
N GLY A 599 -25.46 17.30 -16.82
CA GLY A 599 -26.31 16.21 -17.32
C GLY A 599 -26.09 14.88 -16.61
N TYR A 600 -26.51 13.78 -17.25
CA TYR A 600 -26.42 12.43 -16.71
C TYR A 600 -25.03 11.83 -17.01
N ASN A 601 -24.14 11.81 -16.02
CA ASN A 601 -22.73 11.43 -16.18
C ASN A 601 -22.27 10.46 -15.07
N GLY A 602 -21.06 10.60 -14.53
CA GLY A 602 -20.47 9.70 -13.54
C GLY A 602 -19.59 8.63 -14.20
N PRO A 603 -19.26 7.53 -13.50
CA PRO A 603 -18.49 6.45 -14.10
C PRO A 603 -19.32 5.72 -15.16
N LEU A 604 -18.74 5.56 -16.35
CA LEU A 604 -19.26 4.74 -17.43
C LEU A 604 -18.66 3.35 -17.36
N TYR A 605 -19.51 2.34 -17.28
CA TYR A 605 -19.14 0.92 -17.31
C TYR A 605 -20.32 0.08 -17.79
N GLU A 606 -20.03 -1.15 -18.20
CA GLU A 606 -21.06 -2.11 -18.61
C GLU A 606 -21.94 -2.56 -17.44
N GLU A 607 -23.20 -2.85 -17.75
CA GLU A 607 -24.13 -3.39 -16.76
C GLU A 607 -23.65 -4.75 -16.23
N GLY A 608 -23.79 -4.97 -14.92
CA GLY A 608 -23.35 -6.22 -14.29
C GLY A 608 -21.88 -6.26 -13.88
N ILE A 609 -21.12 -5.16 -14.04
CA ILE A 609 -19.75 -5.05 -13.52
C ILE A 609 -19.66 -5.44 -12.03
N ASN A 610 -18.57 -6.12 -11.65
CA ASN A 610 -18.36 -6.56 -10.28
C ASN A 610 -18.20 -5.35 -9.33
N LYS A 611 -18.96 -5.35 -8.22
CA LYS A 611 -18.93 -4.28 -7.20
C LYS A 611 -17.53 -4.02 -6.64
N GLN A 612 -16.67 -5.03 -6.56
CA GLN A 612 -15.29 -4.88 -6.09
C GLN A 612 -14.42 -4.08 -7.08
N ILE A 613 -14.68 -4.21 -8.38
CA ILE A 613 -14.01 -3.43 -9.43
C ILE A 613 -14.39 -1.95 -9.29
N ILE A 614 -15.68 -1.65 -9.06
CA ILE A 614 -16.15 -0.27 -8.82
C ILE A 614 -15.51 0.32 -7.56
N LYS A 615 -15.48 -0.44 -6.45
CA LYS A 615 -14.82 0.01 -5.21
C LYS A 615 -13.35 0.31 -5.45
N LYS A 616 -12.64 -0.59 -6.15
CA LYS A 616 -11.23 -0.39 -6.46
C LYS A 616 -10.96 0.83 -7.33
N PHE A 617 -11.84 1.09 -8.31
CA PHE A 617 -11.79 2.30 -9.11
C PHE A 617 -11.86 3.56 -8.23
N TRP A 618 -12.85 3.64 -7.33
CA TRP A 618 -12.99 4.79 -6.44
C TRP A 618 -11.81 4.94 -5.47
N GLU A 619 -11.24 3.83 -4.96
CA GLU A 619 -10.02 3.87 -4.14
C GLU A 619 -8.85 4.54 -4.87
N LEU A 620 -8.57 4.15 -6.12
CA LEU A 620 -7.47 4.73 -6.89
C LEU A 620 -7.74 6.18 -7.30
N VAL A 621 -8.99 6.53 -7.58
CA VAL A 621 -9.41 7.91 -7.86
C VAL A 621 -9.22 8.79 -6.62
N ASP A 622 -9.58 8.31 -5.42
CA ASP A 622 -9.41 9.03 -4.15
C ASP A 622 -7.92 9.21 -3.78
N GLU A 623 -7.08 8.21 -4.10
CA GLU A 623 -5.63 8.32 -3.97
C GLU A 623 -5.07 9.39 -4.93
N TRP A 624 -5.56 9.42 -6.17
CA TRP A 624 -5.17 10.44 -7.14
C TRP A 624 -5.57 11.84 -6.66
N TYR A 625 -6.79 12.03 -6.15
CA TYR A 625 -7.23 13.32 -5.58
C TYR A 625 -6.31 13.80 -4.46
N SER A 626 -5.95 12.91 -3.55
CA SER A 626 -5.07 13.23 -2.41
C SER A 626 -3.67 13.66 -2.86
N LYS A 627 -3.13 13.06 -3.92
CA LYS A 627 -1.81 13.41 -4.48
C LYS A 627 -1.80 14.68 -5.34
N ASN A 628 -2.97 15.14 -5.81
CA ASN A 628 -3.10 16.24 -6.78
C ASN A 628 -3.78 17.49 -6.20
N ASN A 629 -3.74 17.69 -4.87
CA ASN A 629 -4.29 18.86 -4.18
C ASN A 629 -5.78 19.13 -4.47
N VAL A 630 -6.57 18.07 -4.67
CA VAL A 630 -8.03 18.18 -4.82
C VAL A 630 -8.68 18.29 -3.43
N VAL A 631 -9.54 19.29 -3.25
CA VAL A 631 -10.19 19.60 -1.97
C VAL A 631 -11.55 18.92 -1.84
N SER A 632 -12.36 18.94 -2.90
CA SER A 632 -13.69 18.33 -2.92
C SER A 632 -14.08 17.84 -4.31
N GLU A 633 -15.00 16.88 -4.36
CA GLU A 633 -15.58 16.30 -5.57
C GLU A 633 -17.12 16.43 -5.57
N PHE A 634 -17.67 16.84 -6.72
CA PHE A 634 -19.11 16.83 -6.98
C PHE A 634 -19.44 16.03 -8.25
N VAL A 635 -20.22 14.96 -8.12
CA VAL A 635 -20.57 14.07 -9.24
C VAL A 635 -22.07 14.16 -9.55
N ARG A 636 -22.44 14.22 -10.82
CA ARG A 636 -23.82 14.03 -11.31
C ARG A 636 -23.92 12.64 -11.92
N PHE A 637 -24.66 11.75 -11.28
CA PHE A 637 -24.78 10.37 -11.72
C PHE A 637 -25.83 10.20 -12.81
N HIS A 638 -25.71 9.14 -13.57
CA HIS A 638 -26.67 8.76 -14.59
C HIS A 638 -27.86 8.03 -13.95
N LEU A 639 -29.00 8.01 -14.65
CA LEU A 639 -30.24 7.36 -14.19
C LEU A 639 -30.20 5.81 -14.27
N ASN A 640 -29.03 5.22 -14.53
CA ASN A 640 -28.83 3.77 -14.63
C ASN A 640 -28.30 3.15 -13.33
N GLY A 641 -28.14 3.95 -12.26
CA GLY A 641 -27.66 3.45 -10.98
C GLY A 641 -26.15 3.51 -10.79
N ASN A 642 -25.40 4.19 -11.65
CA ASN A 642 -23.94 4.28 -11.54
C ASN A 642 -23.41 5.08 -10.32
N HIS A 643 -24.30 5.53 -9.42
CA HIS A 643 -23.97 6.06 -8.10
C HIS A 643 -23.67 4.96 -7.05
N GLN A 644 -24.07 3.72 -7.32
CA GLN A 644 -23.87 2.62 -6.38
C GLN A 644 -22.38 2.36 -6.14
N ASN A 645 -22.01 2.13 -4.88
CA ASN A 645 -20.62 1.96 -4.42
C ASN A 645 -19.72 3.21 -4.61
N TYR A 646 -20.30 4.39 -4.81
CA TYR A 646 -19.57 5.65 -4.73
C TYR A 646 -18.90 5.80 -3.35
N SER A 647 -17.63 6.21 -3.31
CA SER A 647 -16.86 6.35 -2.07
C SER A 647 -17.17 7.62 -1.27
N GLY A 648 -17.98 8.53 -1.81
CA GLY A 648 -18.48 9.72 -1.11
C GLY A 648 -19.94 9.62 -0.68
N GLU A 649 -20.53 10.74 -0.29
CA GLU A 649 -21.95 10.81 0.06
C GLU A 649 -22.83 10.89 -1.19
N THR A 650 -23.81 10.01 -1.30
CA THR A 650 -24.80 10.02 -2.38
C THR A 650 -26.08 10.71 -1.92
N VAL A 651 -26.53 11.73 -2.66
CA VAL A 651 -27.68 12.56 -2.31
C VAL A 651 -28.76 12.46 -3.38
N SER A 652 -29.96 12.05 -2.97
CA SER A 652 -31.16 12.09 -3.80
C SER A 652 -31.49 13.55 -4.14
N THR A 653 -31.42 13.91 -5.42
CA THR A 653 -31.46 15.31 -5.85
C THR A 653 -32.78 15.65 -6.54
N LEU A 654 -33.19 14.90 -7.57
CA LEU A 654 -34.42 15.16 -8.32
C LEU A 654 -35.13 13.89 -8.77
N ASN A 655 -36.46 13.89 -8.70
CA ASN A 655 -37.29 12.88 -9.35
C ASN A 655 -37.39 13.20 -10.84
N ASN A 656 -37.05 12.24 -11.68
CA ASN A 656 -37.05 12.37 -13.12
C ASN A 656 -38.15 11.49 -13.71
N VAL A 657 -38.96 12.08 -14.59
CA VAL A 657 -40.04 11.37 -15.25
C VAL A 657 -39.42 10.40 -16.27
N PHE A 658 -39.53 9.11 -15.98
CA PHE A 658 -39.01 8.01 -16.76
C PHE A 658 -40.19 7.31 -17.44
N GLY A 659 -40.64 7.85 -18.58
CA GLY A 659 -41.88 7.46 -19.22
C GLY A 659 -41.71 6.22 -20.10
N PRO A 660 -42.28 5.05 -19.74
CA PRO A 660 -42.31 3.91 -20.66
C PRO A 660 -43.26 4.23 -21.82
N LEU A 661 -42.84 3.88 -23.03
CA LEU A 661 -43.65 3.97 -24.24
C LEU A 661 -44.46 2.67 -24.40
N MET A 662 -45.75 2.79 -24.69
CA MET A 662 -46.65 1.64 -24.89
C MET A 662 -46.40 0.96 -26.25
N ASN A 663 -47.01 -0.21 -26.46
CA ASN A 663 -46.83 -1.00 -27.70
C ASN A 663 -47.42 -0.33 -28.94
N ASN A 664 -48.44 0.50 -28.77
CA ASN A 664 -49.08 1.28 -29.82
C ASN A 664 -49.54 2.65 -29.27
N PHE A 665 -49.79 3.59 -30.18
CA PHE A 665 -50.12 4.96 -29.80
C PHE A 665 -51.53 5.08 -29.21
N GLU A 666 -52.46 4.20 -29.58
CA GLU A 666 -53.83 4.18 -29.05
C GLU A 666 -53.83 3.90 -27.54
N GLU A 667 -53.10 2.88 -27.09
CA GLU A 667 -52.90 2.58 -25.66
C GLU A 667 -52.24 3.74 -24.93
N GLN A 668 -51.21 4.34 -25.55
CA GLN A 668 -50.54 5.51 -24.99
C GLN A 668 -51.48 6.71 -24.85
N TRP A 669 -52.33 6.94 -25.85
CA TRP A 669 -53.31 8.02 -25.88
C TRP A 669 -54.35 7.91 -24.77
N ASP A 670 -54.81 6.70 -24.51
CA ASP A 670 -55.75 6.40 -23.44
C ASP A 670 -55.10 6.59 -22.06
N SER A 671 -53.80 6.30 -21.95
CA SER A 671 -53.03 6.49 -20.70
C SER A 671 -52.82 7.96 -20.31
N PHE A 672 -52.92 8.90 -21.26
CA PHE A 672 -52.75 10.32 -20.97
C PHE A 672 -53.82 10.85 -20.00
N VAL A 673 -53.49 11.89 -19.24
CA VAL A 673 -54.53 12.61 -18.49
C VAL A 673 -55.38 13.46 -19.43
N SER A 674 -56.65 13.71 -19.07
CA SER A 674 -57.58 14.48 -19.91
C SER A 674 -57.05 15.87 -20.29
N LYS A 675 -56.23 16.49 -19.42
CA LYS A 675 -55.57 17.77 -19.72
C LYS A 675 -54.65 17.70 -20.94
N VAL A 676 -53.84 16.65 -21.07
CA VAL A 676 -52.91 16.46 -22.20
C VAL A 676 -53.71 16.30 -23.49
N ARG A 677 -54.71 15.40 -23.52
CA ARG A 677 -55.57 15.20 -24.70
C ARG A 677 -56.29 16.47 -25.13
N ASN A 678 -56.80 17.26 -24.18
CA ASN A 678 -57.50 18.52 -24.48
C ASN A 678 -56.55 19.59 -25.03
N ASN A 679 -55.33 19.70 -24.48
CA ASN A 679 -54.32 20.63 -24.99
C ASN A 679 -53.85 20.24 -26.39
N TYR A 680 -53.65 18.95 -26.65
CA TYR A 680 -53.27 18.44 -27.97
C TYR A 680 -54.36 18.73 -29.02
N ARG A 681 -55.63 18.41 -28.74
CA ARG A 681 -56.76 18.74 -29.64
C ARG A 681 -56.94 20.23 -29.90
N LYS A 682 -56.51 21.07 -28.95
CA LYS A 682 -56.48 22.52 -29.17
C LYS A 682 -55.38 22.89 -30.16
N ALA A 683 -54.19 22.30 -30.00
CA ALA A 683 -53.05 22.53 -30.89
C ALA A 683 -53.31 22.02 -32.31
N GLU A 684 -53.99 20.89 -32.48
CA GLU A 684 -54.36 20.35 -33.80
C GLU A 684 -55.24 21.31 -34.62
N LYS A 685 -56.00 22.19 -33.98
CA LYS A 685 -56.85 23.19 -34.65
C LYS A 685 -56.09 24.44 -35.12
N GLU A 686 -54.80 24.50 -34.84
CA GLU A 686 -53.94 25.66 -35.12
C GLU A 686 -53.02 25.42 -36.34
N ASP A 687 -53.32 24.39 -37.15
CA ASP A 687 -52.60 24.02 -38.38
C ASP A 687 -51.08 23.87 -38.19
N LEU A 688 -50.69 23.29 -37.04
CA LEU A 688 -49.29 23.04 -36.73
C LEU A 688 -48.75 21.85 -37.55
N THR A 689 -47.49 21.93 -37.97
CA THR A 689 -46.76 20.81 -38.57
C THR A 689 -45.51 20.49 -37.77
N ILE A 690 -45.07 19.23 -37.77
CA ILE A 690 -43.86 18.79 -37.06
C ILE A 690 -42.88 18.13 -38.03
N LYS A 691 -41.59 18.38 -37.84
CA LYS A 691 -40.51 17.72 -38.59
C LYS A 691 -39.46 17.17 -37.63
N PHE A 692 -39.00 15.95 -37.92
CA PHE A 692 -37.95 15.25 -37.20
C PHE A 692 -36.72 15.17 -38.13
N TYR A 693 -35.63 15.83 -37.74
CA TYR A 693 -34.37 15.81 -38.47
C TYR A 693 -33.39 14.84 -37.78
N GLU A 694 -33.04 13.77 -38.49
CA GLU A 694 -32.17 12.68 -38.03
C GLU A 694 -31.05 12.40 -39.05
N GLY A 695 -29.91 11.89 -38.59
CA GLY A 695 -28.84 11.42 -39.47
C GLY A 695 -28.45 12.47 -40.52
N THR A 696 -28.36 12.06 -41.79
CA THR A 696 -27.95 12.94 -42.89
C THR A 696 -28.90 14.11 -43.16
N ALA A 697 -30.14 14.08 -42.66
CA ALA A 697 -31.11 15.17 -42.82
C ALA A 697 -30.84 16.36 -41.88
N ILE A 698 -29.94 16.22 -40.90
CA ILE A 698 -29.52 17.32 -40.04
C ILE A 698 -28.54 18.21 -40.80
N GLU A 699 -28.84 19.51 -40.82
CA GLU A 699 -28.09 20.57 -41.50
C GLU A 699 -27.89 21.75 -40.53
N ASP A 700 -26.92 22.61 -40.80
CA ASP A 700 -26.53 23.73 -39.94
C ASP A 700 -27.71 24.65 -39.62
N HIS A 701 -28.57 24.92 -40.61
CA HIS A 701 -29.72 25.80 -40.43
C HIS A 701 -30.78 25.22 -39.46
N HIS A 702 -30.89 23.89 -39.36
CA HIS A 702 -31.74 23.23 -38.36
C HIS A 702 -31.20 23.45 -36.94
N ILE A 703 -29.88 23.34 -36.77
CA ILE A 703 -29.19 23.57 -35.49
C ILE A 703 -29.32 25.04 -35.08
N ALA A 704 -29.11 25.98 -36.01
CA ALA A 704 -29.28 27.41 -35.76
C ALA A 704 -30.72 27.75 -35.34
N THR A 705 -31.72 27.12 -35.97
CA THR A 705 -33.14 27.32 -35.62
C THR A 705 -33.45 26.81 -34.22
N PHE A 706 -33.02 25.59 -33.89
CA PHE A 706 -33.12 25.05 -32.53
C PHE A 706 -32.45 25.98 -31.50
N TYR A 707 -31.22 26.41 -31.79
CA TYR A 707 -30.43 27.28 -30.92
C TYR A 707 -31.14 28.60 -30.62
N ASN A 708 -31.69 29.26 -31.63
CA ASN A 708 -32.39 30.54 -31.47
C ASN A 708 -33.61 30.42 -30.55
N ILE A 709 -34.42 29.37 -30.74
CA ILE A 709 -35.61 29.12 -29.89
C ILE A 709 -35.19 28.76 -28.46
N TYR A 710 -34.15 27.93 -28.31
CA TYR A 710 -33.57 27.55 -27.03
C TYR A 710 -33.08 28.78 -26.24
N VAL A 711 -32.20 29.60 -26.85
CA VAL A 711 -31.65 30.79 -26.20
C VAL A 711 -32.75 31.79 -25.84
N SER A 712 -33.76 31.98 -26.71
CA SER A 712 -34.93 32.82 -26.39
C SER A 712 -35.66 32.32 -25.14
N THR A 713 -35.82 31.00 -25.01
CA THR A 713 -36.43 30.37 -23.83
C THR A 713 -35.60 30.58 -22.57
N MET A 714 -34.28 30.44 -22.67
CA MET A 714 -33.36 30.62 -21.53
C MET A 714 -33.32 32.06 -21.03
N LYS A 715 -33.30 33.03 -21.96
CA LYS A 715 -33.38 34.47 -21.64
C LYS A 715 -34.66 34.81 -20.90
N ARG A 716 -35.81 34.33 -21.40
CA ARG A 716 -37.12 34.55 -20.77
C ARG A 716 -37.20 34.00 -19.35
N ASN A 717 -36.60 32.84 -19.10
CA ASN A 717 -36.65 32.17 -17.81
C ASN A 717 -35.56 32.62 -16.81
N GLY A 718 -34.69 33.56 -17.19
CA GLY A 718 -33.60 34.04 -16.32
C GLY A 718 -32.63 32.92 -15.92
N ALA A 719 -32.38 31.96 -16.81
CA ALA A 719 -31.58 30.78 -16.49
C ALA A 719 -30.12 31.11 -16.12
N SER A 720 -29.46 30.20 -15.39
CA SER A 720 -28.05 30.34 -15.02
C SER A 720 -27.15 30.46 -16.25
N LYS A 721 -26.07 31.27 -16.15
CA LYS A 721 -25.04 31.42 -17.20
C LYS A 721 -24.44 30.08 -17.65
N MET A 722 -24.37 29.09 -16.75
CA MET A 722 -23.86 27.74 -17.05
C MET A 722 -24.72 26.99 -18.08
N LEU A 723 -25.97 27.41 -18.30
CA LEU A 723 -26.88 26.79 -19.27
C LEU A 723 -26.91 27.56 -20.60
N TYR A 724 -25.99 28.49 -20.86
CA TYR A 724 -25.89 29.18 -22.15
C TYR A 724 -24.76 28.56 -22.99
N PHE A 725 -25.08 27.48 -23.68
CA PHE A 725 -24.20 26.87 -24.68
C PHE A 725 -24.03 27.78 -25.90
N SER A 726 -22.90 27.69 -26.60
CA SER A 726 -22.69 28.41 -27.87
C SER A 726 -23.31 27.66 -29.04
N LEU A 727 -23.60 28.36 -30.14
CA LEU A 727 -24.06 27.72 -31.38
C LEU A 727 -23.00 26.73 -31.90
N GLU A 728 -21.73 27.14 -31.92
CA GLU A 728 -20.60 26.31 -32.34
C GLU A 728 -20.48 25.00 -31.53
N HIS A 729 -20.83 25.03 -30.24
CA HIS A 729 -20.87 23.81 -29.42
C HIS A 729 -21.90 22.82 -29.93
N PHE A 730 -23.13 23.27 -30.23
CA PHE A 730 -24.17 22.40 -30.78
C PHE A 730 -23.82 21.91 -32.19
N GLU A 731 -23.28 22.77 -33.06
CA GLU A 731 -22.82 22.38 -34.40
C GLU A 731 -21.79 21.26 -34.31
N LYS A 732 -20.72 21.43 -33.53
CA LYS A 732 -19.68 20.41 -33.36
C LYS A 732 -20.24 19.13 -32.75
N MET A 733 -21.05 19.23 -31.70
CA MET A 733 -21.60 18.06 -31.00
C MET A 733 -22.51 17.24 -31.91
N ILE A 734 -23.44 17.90 -32.61
CA ILE A 734 -24.48 17.23 -33.40
C ILE A 734 -23.94 16.76 -34.75
N LEU A 735 -23.23 17.62 -35.51
CA LEU A 735 -22.79 17.27 -36.86
C LEU A 735 -21.74 16.16 -36.89
N ASN A 736 -20.91 16.07 -35.84
CA ASN A 736 -19.92 14.99 -35.71
C ASN A 736 -20.54 13.67 -35.22
N ASN A 737 -21.79 13.69 -34.73
CA ASN A 737 -22.42 12.54 -34.07
C ASN A 737 -23.92 12.45 -34.44
N LYS A 738 -24.28 12.66 -35.71
CA LYS A 738 -25.67 12.84 -36.17
C LYS A 738 -26.62 11.69 -35.78
N GLU A 739 -26.11 10.47 -35.64
CA GLU A 739 -26.89 9.29 -35.23
C GLU A 739 -27.36 9.34 -33.76
N ASN A 740 -26.69 10.13 -32.92
CA ASN A 740 -27.00 10.22 -31.49
C ASN A 740 -28.07 11.28 -31.18
N PHE A 741 -28.52 12.06 -32.17
CA PHE A 741 -29.37 13.22 -31.94
C PHE A 741 -30.53 13.31 -32.93
N THR A 742 -31.67 13.82 -32.45
CA THR A 742 -32.77 14.27 -33.32
C THR A 742 -33.11 15.71 -32.98
N ILE A 743 -33.24 16.55 -34.00
CA ILE A 743 -33.77 17.91 -33.86
C ILE A 743 -35.24 17.87 -34.28
N ILE A 744 -36.12 18.25 -33.37
CA ILE A 744 -37.55 18.26 -33.59
C ILE A 744 -37.99 19.73 -33.66
N LEU A 745 -38.70 20.09 -34.73
CA LEU A 745 -39.22 21.45 -34.95
C LEU A 745 -40.71 21.40 -35.26
N VAL A 746 -41.48 22.21 -34.52
CA VAL A 746 -42.90 22.47 -34.81
C VAL A 746 -43.01 23.81 -35.51
N TYR A 747 -43.75 23.83 -36.62
CA TYR A 747 -43.95 24.99 -37.46
C TYR A 747 -45.41 25.46 -37.42
N LYS A 748 -45.59 26.77 -37.51
CA LYS A 748 -46.86 27.43 -37.85
C LYS A 748 -46.57 28.44 -38.95
N ASP A 749 -47.28 28.35 -40.07
CA ASP A 749 -47.08 29.22 -41.25
C ASP A 749 -45.59 29.32 -41.64
N ASP A 750 -44.92 28.17 -41.77
CA ASP A 750 -43.48 28.01 -42.07
C ASP A 750 -42.48 28.59 -41.05
N VAL A 751 -42.95 29.15 -39.93
CA VAL A 751 -42.09 29.61 -38.84
C VAL A 751 -41.92 28.51 -37.81
N ALA A 752 -40.68 28.14 -37.47
CA ALA A 752 -40.39 27.21 -36.38
C ALA A 752 -40.66 27.88 -35.02
N ILE A 753 -41.63 27.37 -34.26
CA ILE A 753 -42.15 28.01 -33.03
C ILE A 753 -41.87 27.22 -31.76
N SER A 754 -41.55 25.92 -31.87
CA SER A 754 -41.15 25.08 -30.75
C SER A 754 -40.14 24.04 -31.19
N THR A 755 -39.23 23.67 -30.29
CA THR A 755 -38.16 22.72 -30.58
C THR A 755 -37.84 21.80 -29.41
N GLU A 756 -37.33 20.62 -29.75
CA GLU A 756 -36.60 19.76 -28.84
C GLU A 756 -35.40 19.10 -29.53
N LEU A 757 -34.26 19.14 -28.84
CA LEU A 757 -33.10 18.30 -29.12
C LEU A 757 -33.21 17.03 -28.25
N VAL A 758 -33.32 15.89 -28.92
CA VAL A 758 -33.39 14.57 -28.28
C VAL A 758 -32.03 13.88 -28.41
N ILE A 759 -31.56 13.29 -27.31
CA ILE A 759 -30.41 12.37 -27.29
C ILE A 759 -30.92 10.93 -27.36
N HIS A 760 -30.34 10.14 -28.25
CA HIS A 760 -30.56 8.69 -28.32
C HIS A 760 -29.50 7.98 -27.51
N LEU A 761 -29.92 7.18 -26.53
CA LEU A 761 -29.04 6.29 -25.79
C LEU A 761 -29.73 4.96 -25.58
N ASN A 762 -29.15 3.89 -26.11
CA ASN A 762 -29.77 2.57 -26.22
C ASN A 762 -31.15 2.68 -26.92
N ASP A 763 -32.18 2.09 -26.32
CA ASP A 763 -33.57 2.12 -26.76
C ASP A 763 -34.37 3.30 -26.17
N CYS A 764 -33.70 4.25 -25.49
CA CYS A 764 -34.33 5.38 -24.81
C CYS A 764 -34.14 6.71 -25.56
N LEU A 765 -35.16 7.55 -25.50
CA LEU A 765 -35.14 8.94 -25.97
C LEU A 765 -34.98 9.87 -24.76
N TYR A 766 -33.94 10.70 -24.75
CA TYR A 766 -33.71 11.68 -23.70
C TYR A 766 -34.08 13.07 -24.20
N ALA A 767 -35.10 13.69 -23.59
CA ALA A 767 -35.44 15.09 -23.80
C ALA A 767 -34.33 15.99 -23.23
N TYR A 768 -33.32 16.31 -24.04
CA TYR A 768 -32.12 16.99 -23.55
C TYR A 768 -32.38 18.48 -23.33
N LEU A 769 -32.69 19.22 -24.41
CA LEU A 769 -32.94 20.65 -24.36
C LEU A 769 -34.08 21.02 -25.33
N GLY A 770 -34.88 22.01 -24.96
CA GLY A 770 -35.98 22.46 -25.81
C GLY A 770 -36.40 23.88 -25.49
N GLY A 771 -37.32 24.39 -26.30
CA GLY A 771 -37.80 25.75 -26.15
C GLY A 771 -39.05 26.01 -26.99
N THR A 772 -39.71 27.11 -26.67
CA THR A 772 -40.92 27.55 -27.35
C THR A 772 -40.97 29.07 -27.36
N LEU A 773 -41.29 29.65 -28.52
CA LEU A 773 -41.48 31.09 -28.68
C LEU A 773 -42.74 31.54 -27.92
N SER A 774 -42.64 32.62 -27.16
CA SER A 774 -43.71 33.11 -26.28
C SER A 774 -44.97 33.50 -27.04
N ASP A 775 -44.80 34.04 -28.25
CA ASP A 775 -45.87 34.60 -29.06
C ASP A 775 -46.87 33.54 -29.55
N TYR A 776 -46.47 32.26 -29.46
CA TYR A 776 -47.25 31.11 -29.93
C TYR A 776 -47.73 30.20 -28.79
N PHE A 777 -47.63 30.62 -27.52
CA PHE A 777 -48.10 29.82 -26.38
C PHE A 777 -49.60 29.51 -26.42
N ASN A 778 -50.40 30.41 -26.99
CA ASN A 778 -51.83 30.22 -27.23
C ASN A 778 -52.14 29.01 -28.12
N CYS A 779 -51.26 28.70 -29.07
CA CYS A 779 -51.34 27.57 -30.00
C CYS A 779 -50.90 26.23 -29.39
N ARG A 780 -50.38 26.21 -28.14
CA ARG A 780 -49.93 25.00 -27.43
C ARG A 780 -48.88 24.13 -28.19
N PRO A 781 -47.87 24.71 -28.86
CA PRO A 781 -46.95 23.95 -29.71
C PRO A 781 -46.06 22.96 -28.94
N ASN A 782 -45.75 23.22 -27.67
CA ASN A 782 -45.00 22.25 -26.83
C ASN A 782 -45.87 21.04 -26.44
N ASP A 783 -47.16 21.25 -26.13
CA ASP A 783 -48.08 20.12 -25.87
C ASP A 783 -48.21 19.23 -27.12
N TYR A 784 -48.33 19.85 -28.30
CA TYR A 784 -48.32 19.15 -29.59
C TYR A 784 -47.02 18.38 -29.82
N LEU A 785 -45.87 19.06 -29.69
CA LEU A 785 -44.54 18.48 -29.86
C LEU A 785 -44.40 17.20 -29.04
N ARG A 786 -44.70 17.24 -27.74
CA ARG A 786 -44.45 16.11 -26.83
C ARG A 786 -45.26 14.86 -27.16
N VAL A 787 -46.52 15.03 -27.54
CA VAL A 787 -47.37 13.91 -27.94
C VAL A 787 -46.89 13.32 -29.26
N GLU A 788 -46.45 14.15 -30.20
CA GLU A 788 -45.87 13.68 -31.47
C GLU A 788 -44.52 12.98 -31.28
N VAL A 789 -43.66 13.43 -30.35
CA VAL A 789 -42.42 12.70 -30.00
C VAL A 789 -42.74 11.33 -29.43
N ILE A 790 -43.79 11.22 -28.59
CA ILE A 790 -44.23 9.95 -28.04
C ILE A 790 -44.74 9.02 -29.13
N ARG A 791 -45.59 9.52 -30.05
CA ARG A 791 -46.06 8.77 -31.21
C ARG A 791 -44.89 8.25 -32.04
N TRP A 792 -44.00 9.15 -32.42
CA TRP A 792 -42.81 8.84 -33.19
C TRP A 792 -41.88 7.84 -32.49
N GLY A 793 -41.70 7.96 -31.18
CA GLY A 793 -40.90 7.02 -30.38
C GLY A 793 -41.48 5.62 -30.39
N ILE A 794 -42.80 5.49 -30.29
CA ILE A 794 -43.52 4.20 -30.40
C ILE A 794 -43.33 3.59 -31.79
N GLU A 795 -43.51 4.38 -32.85
CA GLU A 795 -43.31 3.94 -34.24
C GLU A 795 -41.88 3.47 -34.51
N LYS A 796 -40.90 4.09 -33.85
CA LYS A 796 -39.47 3.71 -33.91
C LYS A 796 -39.09 2.57 -32.96
N GLY A 797 -40.04 2.00 -32.22
CA GLY A 797 -39.80 0.89 -31.29
C GLY A 797 -38.92 1.27 -30.08
N LYS A 798 -38.95 2.53 -29.65
CA LYS A 798 -38.22 2.99 -28.45
C LYS A 798 -38.96 2.54 -27.20
N SER A 799 -38.23 2.22 -26.13
CA SER A 799 -38.84 1.72 -24.90
C SER A 799 -39.25 2.82 -23.94
N HIS A 800 -38.49 3.92 -23.89
CA HIS A 800 -38.73 5.01 -22.95
C HIS A 800 -38.50 6.39 -23.56
N TYR A 801 -39.25 7.36 -23.05
CA TYR A 801 -39.01 8.78 -23.24
C TYR A 801 -38.77 9.47 -21.90
N ILE A 802 -37.54 9.90 -21.70
CA ILE A 802 -37.01 10.40 -20.44
C ILE A 802 -37.07 11.92 -20.48
N LEU A 803 -38.03 12.47 -19.74
CA LEU A 803 -38.32 13.90 -19.73
C LEU A 803 -37.49 14.68 -18.70
N GLY A 804 -36.74 13.97 -17.85
CA GLY A 804 -35.98 14.55 -16.76
C GLY A 804 -36.86 15.09 -15.62
N GLY A 805 -36.26 15.89 -14.73
CA GLY A 805 -36.91 16.46 -13.56
C GLY A 805 -37.44 17.89 -13.73
N GLY A 806 -37.96 18.45 -12.63
CA GLY A 806 -38.20 19.89 -12.47
C GLY A 806 -36.94 20.67 -12.07
N ILE A 807 -37.10 21.94 -11.76
CA ILE A 807 -36.10 22.76 -11.04
C ILE A 807 -36.00 22.26 -9.59
N THR A 808 -37.14 21.99 -8.97
CA THR A 808 -37.25 21.34 -7.67
C THR A 808 -38.28 20.21 -7.73
N ASN A 809 -38.22 19.27 -6.77
CA ASN A 809 -39.16 18.15 -6.72
C ASN A 809 -40.61 18.64 -6.61
N GLY A 810 -41.47 18.15 -7.50
CA GLY A 810 -42.91 18.44 -7.48
C GLY A 810 -43.30 19.81 -8.04
N ASP A 811 -42.38 20.55 -8.68
CA ASP A 811 -42.69 21.85 -9.29
C ASP A 811 -43.62 21.73 -10.52
N GLY A 812 -43.98 22.87 -11.09
CA GLY A 812 -44.87 22.94 -12.25
C GLY A 812 -44.31 22.25 -13.50
N LEU A 813 -42.98 22.29 -13.69
CA LEU A 813 -42.31 21.67 -14.83
C LEU A 813 -42.33 20.15 -14.71
N TYR A 814 -42.03 19.62 -13.52
CA TYR A 814 -42.17 18.20 -13.20
C TYR A 814 -43.61 17.73 -13.38
N LYS A 815 -44.60 18.46 -12.84
CA LYS A 815 -46.03 18.09 -12.97
C LYS A 815 -46.49 18.05 -14.43
N PHE A 816 -46.02 18.97 -15.26
CA PHE A 816 -46.29 18.96 -16.70
C PHE A 816 -45.72 17.70 -17.35
N LYS A 817 -44.44 17.39 -17.13
CA LYS A 817 -43.80 16.18 -17.67
C LYS A 817 -44.49 14.91 -17.18
N LYS A 818 -44.84 14.85 -15.89
CA LYS A 818 -45.52 13.71 -15.28
C LYS A 818 -46.92 13.49 -15.83
N SER A 819 -47.60 14.55 -16.29
CA SER A 819 -48.94 14.44 -16.88
C SER A 819 -48.97 13.64 -18.19
N LEU A 820 -47.83 13.54 -18.90
CA LEU A 820 -47.67 12.68 -20.09
C LEU A 820 -47.54 11.20 -19.72
N PHE A 821 -47.08 10.90 -18.51
CA PHE A 821 -46.88 9.53 -18.01
C PHE A 821 -47.38 9.40 -16.56
N PRO A 822 -48.69 9.58 -16.31
CA PRO A 822 -49.23 9.72 -14.94
C PRO A 822 -48.96 8.49 -14.07
N ASN A 823 -48.93 7.30 -14.67
CA ASN A 823 -48.76 6.02 -13.99
C ASN A 823 -47.30 5.50 -13.99
N SER A 824 -46.36 6.24 -14.58
CA SER A 824 -44.95 5.83 -14.60
C SER A 824 -44.34 5.85 -13.20
N THR A 825 -43.32 5.01 -12.96
CA THR A 825 -42.44 5.17 -11.79
C THR A 825 -41.32 6.14 -12.17
N ASP A 826 -41.05 7.13 -11.32
CA ASP A 826 -39.92 8.03 -11.54
C ASP A 826 -38.59 7.34 -11.25
N ARG A 827 -37.53 7.80 -11.92
CA ARG A 827 -36.16 7.49 -11.52
C ARG A 827 -35.57 8.65 -10.73
N VAL A 828 -34.91 8.31 -9.62
CA VAL A 828 -34.21 9.30 -8.79
C VAL A 828 -32.87 9.64 -9.43
N PHE A 829 -32.62 10.92 -9.65
CA PHE A 829 -31.33 11.46 -10.03
C PHE A 829 -30.51 11.74 -8.78
N TYR A 830 -29.32 11.18 -8.73
CA TYR A 830 -28.41 11.27 -7.60
C TYR A 830 -27.22 12.17 -7.92
N THR A 831 -26.76 12.89 -6.90
CA THR A 831 -25.47 13.59 -6.93
C THR A 831 -24.54 13.05 -5.86
N GLY A 832 -23.25 13.05 -6.14
CA GLY A 832 -22.18 12.67 -5.22
C GLY A 832 -21.51 13.90 -4.64
N ARG A 833 -21.24 13.88 -3.34
CA ARG A 833 -20.51 14.94 -2.61
C ARG A 833 -19.40 14.29 -1.80
N LYS A 834 -18.17 14.77 -1.95
CA LYS A 834 -17.02 14.23 -1.21
C LYS A 834 -16.06 15.34 -0.83
N ILE A 835 -15.65 15.36 0.43
CA ILE A 835 -14.60 16.23 0.93
C ILE A 835 -13.33 15.37 1.01
N ILE A 836 -12.31 15.73 0.23
CA ILE A 836 -11.03 14.99 0.14
C ILE A 836 -10.07 15.53 1.18
N ASN A 837 -9.92 16.87 1.25
CA ASN A 837 -9.07 17.53 2.24
C ASN A 837 -9.95 18.36 3.19
N LYS A 838 -10.29 17.78 4.34
CA LYS A 838 -11.19 18.41 5.31
C LYS A 838 -10.64 19.74 5.86
N THR A 839 -9.38 19.76 6.27
CA THR A 839 -8.73 20.97 6.77
C THR A 839 -8.81 22.11 5.76
N LYS A 840 -8.44 21.86 4.51
CA LYS A 840 -8.48 22.89 3.47
C LYS A 840 -9.91 23.30 3.08
N TYR A 841 -10.83 22.35 3.06
CA TYR A 841 -12.24 22.62 2.82
C TYR A 841 -12.81 23.59 3.84
N ASP A 842 -12.51 23.37 5.12
CA ASP A 842 -12.99 24.20 6.23
C ASP A 842 -12.36 25.60 6.18
N GLU A 843 -11.05 25.72 5.93
CA GLU A 843 -10.37 27.01 5.71
C GLU A 843 -11.02 27.82 4.57
N LEU A 844 -11.34 27.17 3.45
CA LEU A 844 -11.99 27.83 2.31
C LEU A 844 -13.43 28.24 2.61
N CYS A 845 -14.16 27.45 3.41
CA CYS A 845 -15.52 27.79 3.81
C CYS A 845 -15.53 28.97 4.78
N GLU A 846 -14.60 29.04 5.73
CA GLU A 846 -14.46 30.18 6.64
C GLU A 846 -14.20 31.49 5.87
N LEU A 847 -13.35 31.44 4.83
CA LEU A 847 -13.02 32.60 3.99
C LEU A 847 -14.22 33.14 3.20
N VAL A 848 -15.13 32.26 2.76
CA VAL A 848 -16.23 32.62 1.84
C VAL A 848 -17.57 32.80 2.55
N CYS A 849 -17.86 31.97 3.56
CA CYS A 849 -19.18 31.86 4.18
C CYS A 849 -19.23 32.27 5.66
N GLY A 850 -18.08 32.46 6.34
CA GLY A 850 -18.04 32.62 7.80
C GLY A 850 -18.40 31.32 8.55
N PRO A 851 -18.70 31.37 9.87
CA PRO A 851 -19.11 30.17 10.63
C PRO A 851 -20.45 29.64 10.11
N VAL A 852 -20.40 28.50 9.43
CA VAL A 852 -21.56 27.89 8.74
C VAL A 852 -22.46 27.19 9.74
N ASN A 853 -23.76 27.50 9.71
CA ASN A 853 -24.79 26.78 10.45
C ASN A 853 -25.12 25.47 9.71
N GLU A 854 -25.17 24.32 10.41
CA GLU A 854 -25.38 23.00 9.78
C GLU A 854 -26.63 22.91 8.89
N LYS A 855 -27.66 23.76 9.10
CA LYS A 855 -28.88 23.78 8.29
C LYS A 855 -28.71 24.35 6.86
N GLU A 856 -27.69 25.17 6.60
CA GLU A 856 -27.46 25.75 5.25
C GLU A 856 -26.69 24.80 4.31
N THR A 857 -26.08 23.76 4.87
CA THR A 857 -25.18 22.82 4.16
C THR A 857 -25.87 21.94 3.10
N GLY A 858 -27.20 21.84 3.11
CA GLY A 858 -27.95 20.89 2.26
C GLY A 858 -28.15 21.30 0.79
N SER A 859 -28.09 22.58 0.46
CA SER A 859 -28.59 23.11 -0.83
C SER A 859 -27.54 23.30 -1.93
N PHE A 860 -26.27 23.51 -1.58
CA PHE A 860 -25.19 23.76 -2.55
C PHE A 860 -23.88 23.09 -2.11
N PHE A 861 -23.15 22.48 -3.05
CA PHE A 861 -21.87 21.84 -2.79
C PHE A 861 -20.90 22.07 -3.97
N PRO A 862 -19.60 22.34 -3.73
CA PRO A 862 -18.99 22.59 -2.42
C PRO A 862 -19.34 24.00 -1.89
N LEU A 863 -19.41 24.15 -0.57
CA LEU A 863 -19.93 25.36 0.07
C LEU A 863 -19.09 26.61 -0.21
N TYR A 864 -17.76 26.48 -0.23
CA TYR A 864 -16.86 27.60 -0.54
C TYR A 864 -16.99 28.13 -1.98
N ARG A 865 -17.80 27.50 -2.85
CA ARG A 865 -18.15 28.02 -4.18
C ARG A 865 -19.49 28.76 -4.18
N MET A 866 -20.18 28.88 -3.05
CA MET A 866 -21.37 29.73 -2.92
C MET A 866 -20.96 31.20 -3.13
N LYS A 867 -21.75 31.94 -3.91
CA LYS A 867 -21.62 33.39 -3.94
C LYS A 867 -22.27 33.95 -2.68
N PRO A 868 -21.66 34.91 -1.99
CA PRO A 868 -22.32 35.61 -0.88
C PRO A 868 -23.65 36.17 -1.39
N SER A 869 -24.73 35.93 -0.67
CA SER A 869 -26.00 36.60 -0.90
C SER A 869 -25.76 38.10 -0.81
N SER A 870 -25.82 38.81 -1.95
CA SER A 870 -25.82 40.28 -2.00
C SER A 870 -27.12 40.84 -1.49
#